data_AF-A0A7S4PHK2-F1
#
_entry.id   AF-A0A7S4PHK2-F1
#
_cell.length_a   1.000
_cell.length_b   1.000
_cell.length_c   1.000
_cell.angle_alpha   90.00
_cell.angle_beta   90.00
_cell.angle_gamma   90.00
#
_symmetry.space_group_name_H-M   'P 1'
#
loop_
_entity.id
_entity.type
_entity.pdbx_description
1 polymer ?
#
loop_
_entity_poly.entity_id
_entity_poly.type
_entity_poly.pdbx_seq_one_letter_code
_entity_poly.pdbx_strand_id
1 'polypeptide(L)'
;KVKAATMENEVKSNMTSLEARQALDDSEGTRKVTELFNEQQRLEGLLQHELDQLQTNETDFENSAGSKLSSIDAEGGADQRNMKSEIESSSEEDVKELKSSIDQQKESWDQTMKQGTTAKAGDLQQYSDSQRESMQDVTMQINNIQREDNNDRSKFVDSFNKLETQVDGLQRQMQSNMSGIRANVGDMVRNVTSLQNSFKLQRQSAFATFDRMTDVNINEITRNFSQQIRDFFSAAEEQLKDKVKSIRSRLDESRTDAAGELRREDAILDDLKSQQATLYNKRVQAINSLNGTSPTWANGMLIKLQNLHRDINVAKQQEEQGANGVLNSANALQRDVSSVDASLTRLDNLQEQMENLERQYEEVRSKDSSSFQASDDRVSSLRTQVTQWRAEVQALVERLVGLVSGDQKLHLSFHHNATAGLDNAQRRMQKIHDDIEELKRNLPPVVSAAAPPPASPALRPPLQPGQTPPPEPLNFWWGKTSSEGVLLEDGGHIILGSSMSGYLTGTIRLPHAGKWMMYVTLHAVNGDRSDTIQVTVNGEDLGVYQNNMRSGFPCDGSSCLNSQGLYVPSKLIEGDRVDFTFAFRSSNSDPSKHMWVGTGEAAFIGDAEAQPGPVVGSPSRTKVTAMNAVDGKTAGKGSTCSDGILARGYTMATEPVLYILDGAALVQQVTMSNGKATVSLSRLGGGKQYTCVVFQAGMMASYTRFCDIAIESSINLALSPLLKPGECRFVLTWGAQPKDEDFYMLAPHQDANREPCEVNFRNKECFSGTVKLDRDETQGFGPETITVT
;
A
#
# COMPACT_ATOMS: atom_id res chain seq x y z
N LYS A 1 -38.25 12.75 9.93
CA LYS A 1 -37.52 11.53 10.39
C LYS A 1 -37.22 10.57 9.23
N VAL A 2 -38.22 9.99 8.55
CA VAL A 2 -37.97 9.08 7.40
C VAL A 2 -37.13 9.73 6.29
N LYS A 3 -37.46 10.96 5.85
CA LYS A 3 -36.66 11.70 4.85
C LYS A 3 -35.22 12.01 5.30
N ALA A 4 -35.00 12.29 6.58
CA ALA A 4 -33.67 12.55 7.12
C ALA A 4 -32.83 11.26 7.16
N ALA A 5 -33.44 10.13 7.54
CA ALA A 5 -32.79 8.82 7.48
C ALA A 5 -32.49 8.41 6.02
N THR A 6 -33.35 8.74 5.06
CA THR A 6 -33.08 8.51 3.63
C THR A 6 -31.88 9.33 3.14
N MET A 7 -31.80 10.61 3.50
CA MET A 7 -30.66 11.46 3.12
C MET A 7 -29.35 11.03 3.79
N GLU A 8 -29.40 10.62 5.06
CA GLU A 8 -28.23 10.11 5.77
C GLU A 8 -27.70 8.83 5.11
N ASN A 9 -28.60 7.92 4.70
CA ASN A 9 -28.23 6.71 3.98
C ASN A 9 -27.65 7.01 2.60
N GLU A 10 -28.13 8.05 1.92
CA GLU A 10 -27.62 8.48 0.61
C GLU A 10 -26.23 9.11 0.71
N VAL A 11 -25.97 9.94 1.72
CA VAL A 11 -24.64 10.50 2.01
C VAL A 11 -23.65 9.39 2.38
N LYS A 12 -24.06 8.44 3.23
CA LYS A 12 -23.24 7.26 3.56
C LYS A 12 -22.92 6.44 2.31
N SER A 13 -23.91 6.20 1.44
CA SER A 13 -23.70 5.51 0.16
C SER A 13 -22.71 6.23 -0.75
N ASN A 14 -22.77 7.57 -0.81
CA ASN A 14 -21.86 8.37 -1.62
C ASN A 14 -20.43 8.41 -1.05
N MET A 15 -20.27 8.47 0.27
CA MET A 15 -18.95 8.35 0.92
C MET A 15 -18.33 6.97 0.66
N THR A 16 -19.11 5.89 0.82
CA THR A 16 -18.63 4.54 0.49
C THR A 16 -18.24 4.39 -0.98
N SER A 17 -18.95 5.05 -1.90
CA SER A 17 -18.57 5.07 -3.32
C SER A 17 -17.29 5.86 -3.60
N LEU A 18 -17.01 6.92 -2.85
CA LEU A 18 -15.77 7.70 -2.96
C LEU A 18 -14.58 6.92 -2.42
N GLU A 19 -14.74 6.30 -1.25
CA GLU A 19 -13.72 5.42 -0.65
C GLU A 19 -13.41 4.23 -1.55
N ALA A 20 -14.43 3.62 -2.16
CA ALA A 20 -14.24 2.52 -3.12
C ALA A 20 -13.50 2.96 -4.40
N ARG A 21 -13.72 4.19 -4.87
CA ARG A 21 -12.99 4.76 -6.02
C ARG A 21 -11.55 5.07 -5.67
N GLN A 22 -11.29 5.65 -4.50
CA GLN A 22 -9.94 5.93 -4.05
C GLN A 22 -9.14 4.64 -3.85
N ALA A 23 -9.75 3.59 -3.28
CA ALA A 23 -9.14 2.27 -3.21
C ALA A 23 -8.86 1.64 -4.59
N LEU A 24 -9.70 1.90 -5.60
CA LEU A 24 -9.46 1.46 -6.98
C LEU A 24 -8.27 2.20 -7.60
N ASP A 25 -8.20 3.51 -7.45
CA ASP A 25 -7.09 4.33 -7.96
C ASP A 25 -5.75 3.94 -7.29
N ASP A 26 -5.76 3.71 -5.97
CA ASP A 26 -4.58 3.22 -5.22
C ASP A 26 -4.17 1.81 -5.68
N SER A 27 -5.14 0.94 -5.99
CA SER A 27 -4.87 -0.39 -6.54
C SER A 27 -4.28 -0.33 -7.94
N GLU A 28 -4.71 0.62 -8.78
CA GLU A 28 -4.18 0.80 -10.14
C GLU A 28 -2.75 1.36 -10.11
N GLY A 29 -2.47 2.29 -9.19
CA GLY A 29 -1.12 2.78 -8.91
C GLY A 29 -0.19 1.65 -8.47
N THR A 30 -0.62 0.85 -7.50
CA THR A 30 0.12 -0.33 -7.02
C THR A 30 0.36 -1.36 -8.14
N ARG A 31 -0.64 -1.58 -9.00
CA ARG A 31 -0.51 -2.49 -10.15
C ARG A 31 0.55 -2.01 -11.14
N LYS A 32 0.56 -0.71 -11.49
CA LYS A 32 1.57 -0.13 -12.40
C LYS A 32 2.99 -0.22 -11.84
N VAL A 33 3.16 0.02 -10.54
CA VAL A 33 4.46 -0.15 -9.86
C VAL A 33 4.91 -1.61 -9.89
N THR A 34 3.99 -2.54 -9.64
CA THR A 34 4.26 -3.99 -9.68
C THR A 34 4.61 -4.46 -11.09
N GLU A 35 3.91 -3.97 -12.12
CA GLU A 35 4.20 -4.25 -13.54
C GLU A 35 5.60 -3.77 -13.93
N LEU A 36 6.00 -2.57 -13.50
CA LEU A 36 7.35 -2.04 -13.72
C LEU A 36 8.43 -2.87 -13.02
N PHE A 37 8.18 -3.31 -11.78
CA PHE A 37 9.12 -4.15 -11.03
C PHE A 37 9.28 -5.53 -11.68
N ASN A 38 8.19 -6.14 -12.14
CA ASN A 38 8.23 -7.42 -12.85
C ASN A 38 8.99 -7.30 -14.19
N GLU A 39 8.82 -6.19 -14.93
CA GLU A 39 9.56 -5.97 -16.17
C GLU A 39 11.07 -5.76 -15.91
N GLN A 40 11.44 -5.08 -14.82
CA GLN A 40 12.83 -4.98 -14.38
C GLN A 40 13.42 -6.37 -14.10
N GLN A 41 12.74 -7.20 -13.31
CA GLN A 41 13.22 -8.57 -13.02
C GLN A 41 13.33 -9.43 -14.28
N ARG A 42 12.42 -9.27 -15.24
CA ARG A 42 12.48 -9.97 -16.53
C ARG A 42 13.72 -9.59 -17.33
N LEU A 43 14.05 -8.30 -17.38
CA LEU A 43 15.24 -7.80 -18.07
C LEU A 43 16.53 -8.29 -17.39
N GLU A 44 16.59 -8.29 -16.06
CA GLU A 44 17.72 -8.85 -15.29
C GLU A 44 17.92 -10.35 -15.58
N GLY A 45 16.81 -11.11 -15.67
CA GLY A 45 16.86 -12.54 -16.02
C GLY A 45 17.36 -12.80 -17.44
N LEU A 46 16.95 -11.99 -18.43
CA LEU A 46 17.46 -12.08 -19.80
C LEU A 46 18.96 -11.77 -19.87
N LEU A 47 19.41 -10.77 -19.13
CA LEU A 47 20.83 -10.39 -19.07
C LEU A 47 21.68 -11.52 -18.48
N GLN A 48 21.22 -12.14 -17.39
CA GLN A 48 21.92 -13.25 -16.75
C GLN A 48 22.01 -14.46 -17.69
N HIS A 49 20.93 -14.78 -18.41
CA HIS A 49 20.92 -15.85 -19.39
C HIS A 49 21.92 -15.61 -20.54
N GLU A 50 22.01 -14.38 -21.06
CA GLU A 50 22.96 -14.04 -22.12
C GLU A 50 24.42 -14.12 -21.63
N LEU A 51 24.66 -13.72 -20.37
CA LEU A 51 25.96 -13.87 -19.70
C LEU A 51 26.35 -15.36 -19.56
N ASP A 52 25.42 -16.21 -19.15
CA ASP A 52 25.63 -17.66 -18.98
C ASP A 52 25.92 -18.33 -20.34
N GLN A 53 25.27 -17.88 -21.43
CA GLN A 53 25.56 -18.36 -22.79
C GLN A 53 26.96 -17.96 -23.27
N LEU A 54 27.39 -16.73 -23.00
CA LEU A 54 28.75 -16.28 -23.34
C LEU A 54 29.81 -17.07 -22.58
N GLN A 55 29.61 -17.33 -21.29
CA GLN A 55 30.51 -18.16 -20.49
C GLN A 55 30.57 -19.62 -20.99
N THR A 56 29.43 -20.16 -21.43
CA THR A 56 29.37 -21.50 -22.03
C THR A 56 30.16 -21.55 -23.33
N ASN A 57 29.99 -20.55 -24.21
CA ASN A 57 30.74 -20.44 -25.46
C ASN A 57 32.25 -20.27 -25.24
N GLU A 58 32.67 -19.50 -24.23
CA GLU A 58 34.08 -19.37 -23.82
C GLU A 58 34.65 -20.73 -23.40
N THR A 59 33.92 -21.46 -22.55
CA THR A 59 34.33 -22.80 -22.08
C THR A 59 34.42 -23.80 -23.24
N ASP A 60 33.46 -23.80 -24.16
CA ASP A 60 33.45 -24.69 -25.33
C ASP A 60 34.60 -24.39 -26.29
N PHE A 61 34.94 -23.11 -26.46
CA PHE A 61 36.11 -22.69 -27.23
C PHE A 61 37.41 -23.16 -26.59
N GLU A 62 37.59 -22.96 -25.28
CA GLU A 62 38.75 -23.43 -24.52
C GLU A 62 38.92 -24.95 -24.64
N ASN A 63 37.82 -25.71 -24.49
CA ASN A 63 37.83 -27.16 -24.61
C ASN A 63 38.19 -27.62 -26.03
N SER A 64 37.63 -26.96 -27.06
CA SER A 64 37.91 -27.25 -28.46
C SER A 64 39.38 -26.96 -28.80
N ALA A 65 39.90 -25.81 -28.38
CA ALA A 65 41.30 -25.43 -28.56
C ALA A 65 42.25 -26.40 -27.83
N GLY A 66 41.96 -26.74 -26.57
CA GLY A 66 42.74 -27.70 -25.78
C GLY A 66 42.77 -29.10 -26.40
N SER A 67 41.66 -29.57 -26.96
CA SER A 67 41.61 -30.86 -27.63
C SER A 67 42.46 -30.90 -28.91
N LYS A 68 42.45 -29.82 -29.70
CA LYS A 68 43.26 -29.69 -30.92
C LYS A 68 44.75 -29.58 -30.58
N LEU A 69 45.12 -28.80 -29.56
CA LEU A 69 46.49 -28.71 -29.06
C LEU A 69 47.03 -30.08 -28.59
N SER A 70 46.19 -30.84 -27.88
CA SER A 70 46.54 -32.19 -27.41
C SER A 70 46.75 -33.18 -28.57
N SER A 71 45.99 -33.04 -29.66
CA SER A 71 46.17 -33.87 -30.87
C SER A 71 47.47 -33.56 -31.62
N ILE A 72 47.95 -32.32 -31.57
CA ILE A 72 49.23 -31.91 -32.17
C ILE A 72 50.42 -32.48 -31.38
N ASP A 73 50.32 -32.59 -30.06
CA ASP A 73 51.37 -33.18 -29.20
C ASP A 73 51.60 -34.69 -29.47
N ALA A 74 50.63 -35.38 -30.06
CA ALA A 74 50.73 -36.81 -30.35
C ALA A 74 51.56 -37.15 -31.60
N GLU A 75 51.86 -36.19 -32.49
CA GLU A 75 52.43 -36.48 -33.83
C GLU A 75 53.86 -35.97 -34.11
N GLY A 76 54.50 -35.25 -33.18
CA GLY A 76 55.96 -35.11 -33.00
C GLY A 76 56.87 -34.72 -34.20
N GLY A 77 57.28 -33.44 -34.25
CA GLY A 77 58.46 -32.94 -34.99
C GLY A 77 58.94 -31.55 -34.52
N ALA A 78 60.19 -31.17 -34.79
CA ALA A 78 60.77 -29.88 -34.33
C ALA A 78 60.06 -28.65 -34.94
N ASP A 79 59.58 -28.74 -36.18
CA ASP A 79 58.81 -27.67 -36.84
C ASP A 79 57.39 -27.50 -36.25
N GLN A 80 56.80 -28.57 -35.70
CA GLN A 80 55.49 -28.49 -35.03
C GLN A 80 55.55 -27.72 -33.70
N ARG A 81 56.70 -27.67 -33.02
CA ARG A 81 56.86 -26.88 -31.78
C ARG A 81 56.86 -25.37 -32.05
N ASN A 82 57.40 -24.93 -33.18
CA ASN A 82 57.31 -23.53 -33.60
C ASN A 82 55.88 -23.17 -34.02
N MET A 83 55.21 -24.05 -34.76
CA MET A 83 53.81 -23.84 -35.15
C MET A 83 52.87 -23.82 -33.93
N LYS A 84 53.14 -24.66 -32.91
CA LYS A 84 52.42 -24.63 -31.63
C LYS A 84 52.59 -23.31 -30.90
N SER A 85 53.83 -22.81 -30.81
CA SER A 85 54.11 -21.50 -30.20
C SER A 85 53.42 -20.35 -30.94
N GLU A 86 53.33 -20.40 -32.26
CA GLU A 86 52.61 -19.38 -33.05
C GLU A 86 51.09 -19.47 -32.86
N ILE A 87 50.53 -20.69 -32.78
CA ILE A 87 49.09 -20.91 -32.52
C ILE A 87 48.72 -20.51 -31.09
N GLU A 88 49.55 -20.83 -30.10
CA GLU A 88 49.33 -20.42 -28.70
C GLU A 88 49.40 -18.89 -28.57
N SER A 89 50.39 -18.25 -29.19
CA SER A 89 50.50 -16.78 -29.20
C SER A 89 49.32 -16.12 -29.92
N SER A 90 48.87 -16.65 -31.07
CA SER A 90 47.72 -16.12 -31.81
C SER A 90 46.42 -16.33 -31.03
N SER A 91 46.25 -17.49 -30.39
CA SER A 91 45.06 -17.80 -29.58
C SER A 91 45.00 -16.93 -28.33
N GLU A 92 46.12 -16.64 -27.67
CA GLU A 92 46.14 -15.73 -26.52
C GLU A 92 45.80 -14.29 -26.93
N GLU A 93 46.21 -13.86 -28.12
CA GLU A 93 45.90 -12.54 -28.66
C GLU A 93 44.40 -12.43 -29.03
N ASP A 94 43.84 -13.46 -29.69
CA ASP A 94 42.41 -13.53 -30.01
C ASP A 94 41.52 -13.56 -28.75
N VAL A 95 41.90 -14.33 -27.73
CA VAL A 95 41.18 -14.37 -26.44
C VAL A 95 41.21 -13.02 -25.74
N LYS A 96 42.36 -12.32 -25.81
CA LYS A 96 42.50 -10.99 -25.23
C LYS A 96 41.66 -9.95 -25.97
N GLU A 97 41.57 -10.03 -27.29
CA GLU A 97 40.73 -9.16 -28.12
C GLU A 97 39.24 -9.43 -27.86
N LEU A 98 38.83 -10.70 -27.76
CA LEU A 98 37.46 -11.10 -27.44
C LEU A 98 37.04 -10.58 -26.05
N LYS A 99 37.91 -10.73 -25.05
CA LYS A 99 37.67 -10.25 -23.69
C LYS A 99 37.54 -8.73 -23.63
N SER A 100 38.42 -8.01 -24.36
CA SER A 100 38.31 -6.56 -24.51
C SER A 100 37.01 -6.13 -25.20
N SER A 101 36.51 -6.90 -26.18
CA SER A 101 35.24 -6.63 -26.85
C SER A 101 34.04 -6.85 -25.92
N ILE A 102 34.06 -7.91 -25.12
CA ILE A 102 33.05 -8.20 -24.10
C ILE A 102 33.02 -7.10 -23.02
N ASP A 103 34.18 -6.67 -22.53
CA ASP A 103 34.28 -5.60 -21.54
C ASP A 103 33.76 -4.26 -22.10
N GLN A 104 34.05 -3.93 -23.36
CA GLN A 104 33.49 -2.76 -24.03
C GLN A 104 31.97 -2.83 -24.20
N GLN A 105 31.42 -4.00 -24.56
CA GLN A 105 29.98 -4.18 -24.64
C GLN A 105 29.31 -4.04 -23.27
N LYS A 106 29.91 -4.61 -22.21
CA LYS A 106 29.43 -4.48 -20.84
C LYS A 106 29.39 -3.02 -20.38
N GLU A 107 30.46 -2.25 -20.64
CA GLU A 107 30.53 -0.82 -20.33
C GLU A 107 29.45 -0.02 -21.09
N SER A 108 29.25 -0.32 -22.38
CA SER A 108 28.21 0.31 -23.20
C SER A 108 26.79 0.02 -22.69
N TRP A 109 26.54 -1.19 -22.21
CA TRP A 109 25.25 -1.59 -21.66
C TRP A 109 25.00 -0.97 -20.29
N ASP A 110 26.03 -0.94 -19.42
CA ASP A 110 25.98 -0.24 -18.13
C ASP A 110 25.68 1.26 -18.31
N GLN A 111 26.27 1.91 -19.31
CA GLN A 111 25.96 3.30 -19.63
C GLN A 111 24.52 3.47 -20.12
N THR A 112 24.03 2.58 -20.98
CA THR A 112 22.65 2.62 -21.50
C THR A 112 21.64 2.42 -20.37
N MET A 113 21.89 1.46 -19.47
CA MET A 113 21.05 1.22 -18.30
C MET A 113 21.07 2.41 -17.35
N LYS A 114 22.25 2.98 -17.03
CA LYS A 114 22.37 4.18 -16.19
C LYS A 114 21.61 5.37 -16.77
N GLN A 115 21.69 5.59 -18.08
CA GLN A 115 20.95 6.65 -18.76
C GLN A 115 19.44 6.40 -18.69
N GLY A 116 18.98 5.16 -18.93
CA GLY A 116 17.57 4.79 -18.81
C GLY A 116 17.00 4.93 -17.40
N THR A 117 17.75 4.52 -16.38
CA THR A 117 17.35 4.70 -14.98
C THR A 117 17.37 6.17 -14.56
N THR A 118 18.33 6.96 -15.06
CA THR A 118 18.40 8.41 -14.75
C THR A 118 17.25 9.17 -15.39
N ALA A 119 16.88 8.84 -16.63
CA ALA A 119 15.72 9.42 -17.30
C ALA A 119 14.41 9.09 -16.55
N LYS A 120 14.19 7.82 -16.19
CA LYS A 120 13.01 7.41 -15.42
C LYS A 120 12.97 7.97 -14.00
N ALA A 121 14.13 8.12 -13.34
CA ALA A 121 14.22 8.80 -12.06
C ALA A 121 13.86 10.29 -12.18
N GLY A 122 14.23 10.93 -13.29
CA GLY A 122 13.78 12.28 -13.64
C GLY A 122 12.27 12.38 -13.81
N ASP A 123 11.64 11.42 -14.52
CA ASP A 123 10.18 11.38 -14.70
C ASP A 123 9.45 11.17 -13.37
N LEU A 124 9.96 10.29 -12.49
CA LEU A 124 9.44 10.06 -11.14
C LEU A 124 9.60 11.29 -10.24
N GLN A 125 10.74 11.98 -10.32
CA GLN A 125 10.97 13.21 -9.59
C GLN A 125 10.02 14.33 -10.07
N GLN A 126 9.84 14.47 -11.39
CA GLN A 126 8.91 15.44 -11.98
C GLN A 126 7.45 15.14 -11.58
N TYR A 127 7.06 13.86 -11.54
CA TYR A 127 5.75 13.45 -11.03
C TYR A 127 5.57 13.77 -9.53
N SER A 128 6.59 13.46 -8.71
CA SER A 128 6.61 13.79 -7.28
C SER A 128 6.51 15.30 -7.04
N ASP A 129 7.25 16.11 -7.80
CA ASP A 129 7.24 17.56 -7.69
C ASP A 129 5.89 18.14 -8.12
N SER A 130 5.26 17.58 -9.17
CA SER A 130 3.89 17.94 -9.58
C SER A 130 2.84 17.61 -8.51
N GLN A 131 2.96 16.46 -7.83
CA GLN A 131 2.10 16.11 -6.70
C GLN A 131 2.30 17.07 -5.51
N ARG A 132 3.55 17.44 -5.23
CA ARG A 132 3.88 18.39 -4.15
C ARG A 132 3.32 19.78 -4.43
N GLU A 133 3.39 20.27 -5.67
CA GLU A 133 2.76 21.53 -6.08
C GLU A 133 1.23 21.47 -5.96
N SER A 134 0.60 20.36 -6.37
CA SER A 134 -0.85 20.17 -6.21
C SER A 134 -1.28 20.18 -4.74
N MET A 135 -0.53 19.51 -3.86
CA MET A 135 -0.80 19.55 -2.42
C MET A 135 -0.58 20.93 -1.80
N GLN A 136 0.41 21.70 -2.27
CA GLN A 136 0.63 23.07 -1.82
C GLN A 136 -0.53 24.00 -2.24
N ASP A 137 -1.09 23.81 -3.45
CA ASP A 137 -2.27 24.55 -3.90
C ASP A 137 -3.50 24.20 -3.05
N VAL A 138 -3.75 22.92 -2.78
CA VAL A 138 -4.83 22.47 -1.87
C VAL A 138 -4.63 23.04 -0.47
N THR A 139 -3.40 23.07 0.04
CA THR A 139 -3.08 23.65 1.36
C THR A 139 -3.33 25.17 1.38
N MET A 140 -2.98 25.90 0.32
CA MET A 140 -3.33 27.32 0.18
C MET A 140 -4.84 27.54 0.12
N GLN A 141 -5.57 26.69 -0.59
CA GLN A 141 -7.03 26.77 -0.66
C GLN A 141 -7.68 26.51 0.71
N ILE A 142 -7.21 25.52 1.47
CA ILE A 142 -7.66 25.24 2.84
C ILE A 142 -7.38 26.45 3.75
N ASN A 143 -6.19 27.04 3.67
CA ASN A 143 -5.84 28.22 4.46
C ASN A 143 -6.69 29.44 4.09
N ASN A 144 -7.06 29.59 2.81
CA ASN A 144 -7.98 30.64 2.37
C ASN A 144 -9.40 30.40 2.88
N ILE A 145 -9.90 29.16 2.85
CA ILE A 145 -11.20 28.77 3.41
C ILE A 145 -11.23 29.02 4.93
N GLN A 146 -10.16 28.67 5.66
CA GLN A 146 -10.06 28.93 7.10
C GLN A 146 -10.00 30.43 7.43
N ARG A 147 -9.34 31.24 6.59
CA ARG A 147 -9.36 32.71 6.74
C ARG A 147 -10.74 33.28 6.47
N GLU A 148 -11.45 32.79 5.46
CA GLU A 148 -12.83 33.17 5.16
C GLU A 148 -13.78 32.78 6.29
N ASP A 149 -13.67 31.55 6.82
CA ASP A 149 -14.45 31.08 7.96
C ASP A 149 -14.17 31.88 9.23
N ASN A 150 -12.90 32.21 9.51
CA ASN A 150 -12.56 33.07 10.64
C ASN A 150 -13.09 34.51 10.48
N ASN A 151 -13.07 35.06 9.26
CA ASN A 151 -13.66 36.35 8.96
C ASN A 151 -15.19 36.31 9.10
N ASP A 152 -15.84 35.24 8.67
CA ASP A 152 -17.29 35.09 8.76
C ASP A 152 -17.75 34.79 10.19
N ARG A 153 -16.96 34.04 10.96
CA ARG A 153 -17.15 33.85 12.40
C ARG A 153 -16.96 35.15 13.17
N SER A 154 -15.98 35.98 12.79
CA SER A 154 -15.81 37.32 13.36
C SER A 154 -17.02 38.22 13.05
N LYS A 155 -17.50 38.25 11.79
CA LYS A 155 -18.74 38.96 11.42
C LYS A 155 -19.98 38.41 12.14
N PHE A 156 -20.02 37.10 12.38
CA PHE A 156 -21.10 36.44 13.11
C PHE A 156 -21.09 36.85 14.58
N VAL A 157 -19.92 36.86 15.23
CA VAL A 157 -19.74 37.35 16.61
C VAL A 157 -20.07 38.84 16.71
N ASP A 158 -19.65 39.67 15.76
CA ASP A 158 -20.04 41.08 15.70
C ASP A 158 -21.54 41.27 15.51
N SER A 159 -22.18 40.40 14.71
CA SER A 159 -23.63 40.41 14.53
C SER A 159 -24.35 39.93 15.79
N PHE A 160 -23.76 38.99 16.53
CA PHE A 160 -24.28 38.48 17.79
C PHE A 160 -24.16 39.52 18.91
N ASN A 161 -23.03 40.22 19.01
CA ASN A 161 -22.83 41.32 19.96
C ASN A 161 -23.74 42.51 19.64
N LYS A 162 -23.99 42.78 18.36
CA LYS A 162 -25.02 43.75 17.92
C LYS A 162 -26.42 43.30 18.30
N LEU A 163 -26.72 42.00 18.18
CA LEU A 163 -28.00 41.42 18.58
C LEU A 163 -28.19 41.50 20.09
N GLU A 164 -27.16 41.21 20.88
CA GLU A 164 -27.15 41.34 22.34
C GLU A 164 -27.36 42.80 22.76
N THR A 165 -26.64 43.74 22.14
CA THR A 165 -26.86 45.19 22.36
C THR A 165 -28.28 45.62 21.97
N GLN A 166 -28.85 45.05 20.91
CA GLN A 166 -30.24 45.30 20.50
C GLN A 166 -31.25 44.67 21.45
N VAL A 167 -30.96 43.49 21.99
CA VAL A 167 -31.78 42.78 23.00
C VAL A 167 -31.75 43.54 24.33
N ASP A 168 -30.61 44.07 24.76
CA ASP A 168 -30.49 44.95 25.93
C ASP A 168 -31.20 46.30 25.72
N GLY A 169 -31.20 46.81 24.48
CA GLY A 169 -32.03 47.95 24.08
C GLY A 169 -33.52 47.61 24.10
N LEU A 170 -33.88 46.42 23.63
CA LEU A 170 -35.25 45.89 23.62
C LEU A 170 -35.76 45.64 25.02
N GLN A 171 -34.92 45.16 25.94
CA GLN A 171 -35.26 44.90 27.33
C GLN A 171 -35.51 46.21 28.08
N ARG A 172 -34.76 47.27 27.74
CA ARG A 172 -35.01 48.65 28.22
C ARG A 172 -36.24 49.31 27.58
N GLN A 173 -36.58 48.98 26.32
CA GLN A 173 -37.79 49.49 25.65
C GLN A 173 -39.06 48.67 25.94
N MET A 174 -38.94 47.38 26.26
CA MET A 174 -40.04 46.50 26.71
C MET A 174 -40.59 46.94 28.06
N GLN A 175 -39.79 47.65 28.87
CA GLN A 175 -40.28 48.34 30.06
C GLN A 175 -41.12 49.59 29.74
N SER A 176 -41.19 50.09 28.49
CA SER A 176 -41.79 51.40 28.21
C SER A 176 -42.99 51.47 27.24
N ASN A 177 -43.26 50.53 26.31
CA ASN A 177 -44.60 50.44 25.66
C ASN A 177 -44.78 49.28 24.67
N MET A 178 -45.91 48.57 24.75
CA MET A 178 -46.25 47.38 23.95
C MET A 178 -46.87 47.64 22.55
N SER A 179 -46.81 48.86 22.01
CA SER A 179 -47.40 49.16 20.69
C SER A 179 -46.40 49.12 19.51
N GLY A 180 -45.08 49.12 19.77
CA GLY A 180 -44.04 49.08 18.72
C GLY A 180 -43.70 47.71 18.14
N ILE A 181 -44.12 46.62 18.80
CA ILE A 181 -43.69 45.24 18.50
C ILE A 181 -44.13 44.78 17.09
N ARG A 182 -45.28 45.25 16.58
CA ARG A 182 -45.74 44.90 15.21
C ARG A 182 -44.94 45.57 14.09
N ALA A 183 -44.41 46.77 14.30
CA ALA A 183 -43.59 47.46 13.30
C ALA A 183 -42.20 46.82 13.19
N ASN A 184 -41.59 46.50 14.34
CA ASN A 184 -40.23 45.95 14.41
C ASN A 184 -40.13 44.51 13.89
N VAL A 185 -41.18 43.69 14.08
CA VAL A 185 -41.23 42.33 13.49
C VAL A 185 -41.35 42.42 11.96
N GLY A 186 -42.06 43.42 11.43
CA GLY A 186 -42.11 43.68 9.99
C GLY A 186 -40.76 44.07 9.40
N ASP A 187 -39.96 44.84 10.14
CA ASP A 187 -38.60 45.23 9.73
C ASP A 187 -37.62 44.06 9.80
N MET A 188 -37.75 43.20 10.81
CA MET A 188 -36.93 42.01 10.95
C MET A 188 -37.19 41.00 9.81
N VAL A 189 -38.45 40.79 9.43
CA VAL A 189 -38.82 39.95 8.28
C VAL A 189 -38.31 40.53 6.95
N ARG A 190 -38.36 41.86 6.78
CA ARG A 190 -37.80 42.54 5.59
C ARG A 190 -36.28 42.40 5.52
N ASN A 191 -35.57 42.53 6.64
CA ASN A 191 -34.12 42.34 6.70
C ASN A 191 -33.70 40.89 6.44
N VAL A 192 -34.42 39.91 6.99
CA VAL A 192 -34.16 38.48 6.72
C VAL A 192 -34.42 38.14 5.25
N THR A 193 -35.49 38.69 4.65
CA THR A 193 -35.79 38.48 3.23
C THR A 193 -34.73 39.15 2.33
N SER A 194 -34.24 40.33 2.70
CA SER A 194 -33.15 41.02 2.01
C SER A 194 -31.85 40.23 2.05
N LEU A 195 -31.48 39.70 3.23
CA LEU A 195 -30.32 38.83 3.41
C LEU A 195 -30.43 37.51 2.65
N GLN A 196 -31.62 36.89 2.62
CA GLN A 196 -31.85 35.69 1.82
C GLN A 196 -31.67 35.96 0.32
N ASN A 197 -32.11 37.11 -0.17
CA ASN A 197 -31.92 37.51 -1.56
C ASN A 197 -30.46 37.85 -1.88
N SER A 198 -29.71 38.47 -0.97
CA SER A 198 -28.28 38.71 -1.16
C SER A 198 -27.50 37.39 -1.19
N PHE A 199 -27.84 36.44 -0.31
CA PHE A 199 -27.25 35.09 -0.32
C PHE A 199 -27.56 34.34 -1.62
N LYS A 200 -28.79 34.46 -2.14
CA LYS A 200 -29.17 33.83 -3.42
C LYS A 200 -28.35 34.40 -4.58
N LEU A 201 -28.19 35.72 -4.64
CA LEU A 201 -27.39 36.40 -5.68
C LEU A 201 -25.89 36.07 -5.55
N GLN A 202 -25.38 36.01 -4.32
CA GLN A 202 -23.98 35.66 -4.06
C GLN A 202 -23.68 34.19 -4.45
N ARG A 203 -24.60 33.26 -4.15
CA ARG A 203 -24.48 31.86 -4.62
C ARG A 203 -24.56 31.74 -6.14
N GLN A 204 -25.48 32.45 -6.79
CA GLN A 204 -25.57 32.46 -8.25
C GLN A 204 -24.31 33.04 -8.89
N SER A 205 -23.72 34.09 -8.30
CA SER A 205 -22.43 34.63 -8.74
C SER A 205 -21.28 33.65 -8.51
N ALA A 206 -21.24 32.96 -7.37
CA ALA A 206 -20.21 31.96 -7.07
C ALA A 206 -20.28 30.76 -8.03
N PHE A 207 -21.48 30.28 -8.36
CA PHE A 207 -21.67 29.24 -9.37
C PHE A 207 -21.28 29.72 -10.77
N ALA A 208 -21.62 30.95 -11.17
CA ALA A 208 -21.19 31.50 -12.45
C ALA A 208 -19.65 31.67 -12.54
N THR A 209 -18.99 32.00 -11.43
CA THR A 209 -17.52 32.05 -11.35
C THR A 209 -16.91 30.65 -11.41
N PHE A 210 -17.50 29.70 -10.70
CA PHE A 210 -17.10 28.29 -10.73
C PHE A 210 -17.25 27.69 -12.14
N ASP A 211 -18.35 27.97 -12.84
CA ASP A 211 -18.55 27.54 -14.22
C ASP A 211 -17.47 28.12 -15.15
N ARG A 212 -17.15 29.42 -15.01
CA ARG A 212 -16.05 30.03 -15.79
C ARG A 212 -14.69 29.43 -15.46
N MET A 213 -14.38 29.21 -14.19
CA MET A 213 -13.11 28.60 -13.78
C MET A 213 -13.00 27.15 -14.24
N THR A 214 -14.11 26.40 -14.18
CA THR A 214 -14.17 25.01 -14.64
C THR A 214 -13.98 24.94 -16.16
N ASP A 215 -14.64 25.82 -16.92
CA ASP A 215 -14.48 25.87 -18.36
C ASP A 215 -13.07 26.34 -18.76
N VAL A 216 -12.46 27.27 -18.03
CA VAL A 216 -11.04 27.68 -18.23
C VAL A 216 -10.10 26.51 -17.94
N ASN A 217 -10.25 25.85 -16.79
CA ASN A 217 -9.40 24.73 -16.38
C ASN A 217 -9.57 23.52 -17.31
N ILE A 218 -10.79 23.19 -17.75
CA ILE A 218 -11.01 22.13 -18.73
C ILE A 218 -10.35 22.48 -20.06
N ASN A 219 -10.45 23.72 -20.52
CA ASN A 219 -9.81 24.16 -21.76
C ASN A 219 -8.27 24.19 -21.63
N GLU A 220 -7.74 24.55 -20.47
CA GLU A 220 -6.31 24.58 -20.18
C GLU A 220 -5.72 23.17 -20.05
N ILE A 221 -6.40 22.27 -19.33
CA ILE A 221 -6.04 20.84 -19.25
C ILE A 221 -6.13 20.20 -20.63
N THR A 222 -7.20 20.45 -21.40
CA THR A 222 -7.34 19.92 -22.76
C THR A 222 -6.23 20.45 -23.66
N ARG A 223 -5.87 21.73 -23.54
CA ARG A 223 -4.80 22.35 -24.32
C ARG A 223 -3.42 21.81 -23.93
N ASN A 224 -3.12 21.71 -22.63
CA ASN A 224 -1.85 21.21 -22.11
C ASN A 224 -1.67 19.72 -22.39
N PHE A 225 -2.71 18.90 -22.21
CA PHE A 225 -2.66 17.48 -22.50
C PHE A 225 -2.52 17.21 -24.01
N SER A 226 -3.29 17.92 -24.85
CA SER A 226 -3.14 17.81 -26.30
C SER A 226 -1.78 18.33 -26.77
N GLN A 227 -1.22 19.34 -26.10
CA GLN A 227 0.10 19.88 -26.43
C GLN A 227 1.22 18.93 -26.00
N GLN A 228 1.17 18.39 -24.79
CA GLN A 228 2.14 17.39 -24.31
C GLN A 228 2.13 16.13 -25.18
N ILE A 229 0.95 15.66 -25.61
CA ILE A 229 0.85 14.53 -26.54
C ILE A 229 1.45 14.88 -27.90
N ARG A 230 1.15 16.07 -28.45
CA ARG A 230 1.75 16.53 -29.72
C ARG A 230 3.26 16.70 -29.62
N ASP A 231 3.76 17.24 -28.52
CA ASP A 231 5.19 17.48 -28.28
C ASP A 231 5.92 16.15 -28.08
N PHE A 232 5.31 15.19 -27.36
CA PHE A 232 5.83 13.84 -27.20
C PHE A 232 5.92 13.10 -28.55
N PHE A 233 4.85 13.12 -29.34
CA PHE A 233 4.86 12.47 -30.66
C PHE A 233 5.78 13.19 -31.66
N SER A 234 5.87 14.52 -31.62
CA SER A 234 6.83 15.27 -32.46
C SER A 234 8.27 14.98 -32.07
N ALA A 235 8.58 14.86 -30.77
CA ALA A 235 9.90 14.48 -30.28
C ALA A 235 10.24 13.03 -30.65
N ALA A 236 9.29 12.11 -30.54
CA ALA A 236 9.47 10.72 -30.97
C ALA A 236 9.66 10.62 -32.50
N GLU A 237 8.89 11.39 -33.29
CA GLU A 237 9.04 11.48 -34.74
C GLU A 237 10.41 12.03 -35.13
N GLU A 238 10.89 13.08 -34.44
CA GLU A 238 12.21 13.67 -34.71
C GLU A 238 13.34 12.71 -34.33
N GLN A 239 13.25 12.02 -33.19
CA GLN A 239 14.21 10.97 -32.81
C GLN A 239 14.23 9.82 -33.83
N LEU A 240 13.06 9.40 -34.34
CA LEU A 240 12.97 8.39 -35.39
C LEU A 240 13.57 8.90 -36.72
N LYS A 241 13.31 10.14 -37.12
CA LYS A 241 13.92 10.77 -38.30
C LYS A 241 15.44 10.84 -38.17
N ASP A 242 15.96 11.23 -37.01
CA ASP A 242 17.39 11.28 -36.75
C ASP A 242 18.03 9.90 -36.77
N LYS A 243 17.35 8.88 -36.23
CA LYS A 243 17.81 7.50 -36.24
C LYS A 243 17.80 6.91 -37.66
N VAL A 244 16.74 7.16 -38.44
CA VAL A 244 16.68 6.79 -39.87
C VAL A 244 17.74 7.52 -40.69
N LYS A 245 17.99 8.81 -40.41
CA LYS A 245 19.05 9.60 -41.05
C LYS A 245 20.43 9.09 -40.69
N SER A 246 20.67 8.70 -39.44
CA SER A 246 21.92 8.08 -38.99
C SER A 246 22.15 6.73 -39.68
N ILE A 247 21.12 5.89 -39.76
CA ILE A 247 21.18 4.60 -40.46
C ILE A 247 21.46 4.81 -41.96
N ARG A 248 20.76 5.75 -42.62
CA ARG A 248 21.04 6.10 -44.02
C ARG A 248 22.45 6.63 -44.22
N SER A 249 22.95 7.48 -43.31
CA SER A 249 24.33 7.97 -43.37
C SER A 249 25.34 6.83 -43.27
N ARG A 250 25.13 5.87 -42.36
CA ARG A 250 25.98 4.67 -42.23
C ARG A 250 25.88 3.75 -43.45
N LEU A 251 24.70 3.67 -44.06
CA LEU A 251 24.47 2.90 -45.30
C LEU A 251 25.18 3.56 -46.49
N ASP A 252 25.11 4.89 -46.61
CA ASP A 252 25.78 5.64 -47.66
C ASP A 252 27.30 5.65 -47.49
N GLU A 253 27.80 5.69 -46.25
CA GLU A 253 29.22 5.54 -45.91
C GLU A 253 29.71 4.13 -46.29
N SER A 254 28.98 3.09 -45.88
CA SER A 254 29.29 1.70 -46.25
C SER A 254 29.22 1.45 -47.77
N ARG A 255 28.26 2.07 -48.48
CA ARG A 255 28.20 2.03 -49.95
C ARG A 255 29.36 2.79 -50.59
N THR A 256 29.80 3.89 -50.00
CA THR A 256 30.93 4.68 -50.50
C THR A 256 32.23 3.93 -50.30
N ASP A 257 32.39 3.25 -49.16
CA ASP A 257 33.54 2.39 -48.87
C ASP A 257 33.58 1.19 -49.82
N ALA A 258 32.46 0.49 -49.99
CA ALA A 258 32.34 -0.63 -50.94
C ALA A 258 32.60 -0.19 -52.40
N ALA A 259 32.10 1.00 -52.80
CA ALA A 259 32.40 1.57 -54.11
C ALA A 259 33.86 2.00 -54.25
N GLY A 260 34.50 2.44 -53.16
CA GLY A 260 35.92 2.75 -53.09
C GLY A 260 36.78 1.50 -53.26
N GLU A 261 36.38 0.40 -52.65
CA GLU A 261 37.02 -0.91 -52.75
C GLU A 261 36.87 -1.49 -54.16
N LEU A 262 35.66 -1.44 -54.75
CA LEU A 262 35.42 -1.79 -56.15
C LEU A 262 36.27 -0.97 -57.14
N ARG A 263 36.48 0.34 -56.89
CA ARG A 263 37.36 1.16 -57.73
C ARG A 263 38.84 0.80 -57.58
N ARG A 264 39.28 0.37 -56.39
CA ARG A 264 40.65 -0.14 -56.19
C ARG A 264 40.84 -1.44 -56.95
N GLU A 265 39.85 -2.33 -56.90
CA GLU A 265 39.86 -3.58 -57.67
C GLU A 265 39.85 -3.32 -59.18
N ASP A 266 39.01 -2.41 -59.69
CA ASP A 266 39.02 -2.02 -61.12
C ASP A 266 40.37 -1.44 -61.54
N ALA A 267 41.03 -0.64 -60.68
CA ALA A 267 42.36 -0.10 -60.95
C ALA A 267 43.44 -1.20 -60.99
N ILE A 268 43.35 -2.21 -60.12
CA ILE A 268 44.23 -3.40 -60.15
C ILE A 268 43.98 -4.20 -61.44
N LEU A 269 42.72 -4.35 -61.84
CA LEU A 269 42.33 -5.09 -63.04
C LEU A 269 42.77 -4.38 -64.32
N ASP A 270 42.70 -3.05 -64.36
CA ASP A 270 43.19 -2.24 -65.47
C ASP A 270 44.73 -2.19 -65.53
N ASP A 271 45.43 -2.17 -64.39
CA ASP A 271 46.88 -2.35 -64.36
C ASP A 271 47.30 -3.72 -64.89
N LEU A 272 46.61 -4.80 -64.47
CA LEU A 272 46.85 -6.15 -65.00
C LEU A 272 46.60 -6.24 -66.51
N LYS A 273 45.52 -5.62 -67.02
CA LYS A 273 45.26 -5.52 -68.48
C LYS A 273 46.36 -4.73 -69.21
N SER A 274 46.83 -3.62 -68.63
CA SER A 274 47.92 -2.81 -69.16
C SER A 274 49.25 -3.58 -69.22
N GLN A 275 49.56 -4.33 -68.17
CA GLN A 275 50.73 -5.21 -68.12
C GLN A 275 50.64 -6.31 -69.19
N GLN A 276 49.47 -6.95 -69.37
CA GLN A 276 49.26 -7.93 -70.44
C GLN A 276 49.36 -7.29 -71.84
N ALA A 277 48.76 -6.12 -72.07
CA ALA A 277 48.84 -5.43 -73.35
C ALA A 277 50.29 -5.05 -73.71
N THR A 278 51.09 -4.66 -72.70
CA THR A 278 52.52 -4.36 -72.85
C THR A 278 53.32 -5.61 -73.23
N LEU A 279 53.05 -6.74 -72.57
CA LEU A 279 53.66 -8.03 -72.90
C LEU A 279 53.27 -8.51 -74.30
N TYR A 280 52.00 -8.35 -74.69
CA TYR A 280 51.50 -8.68 -76.02
C TYR A 280 52.17 -7.82 -77.10
N ASN A 281 52.28 -6.50 -76.90
CA ASN A 281 52.98 -5.61 -77.84
C ASN A 281 54.47 -5.92 -77.96
N LYS A 282 55.14 -6.30 -76.86
CA LYS A 282 56.54 -6.79 -76.91
C LYS A 282 56.66 -8.08 -77.73
N ARG A 283 55.72 -9.02 -77.60
CA ARG A 283 55.67 -10.25 -78.41
C ARG A 283 55.46 -9.94 -79.90
N VAL A 284 54.55 -9.02 -80.22
CA VAL A 284 54.28 -8.58 -81.60
C VAL A 284 55.50 -7.87 -82.21
N GLN A 285 56.19 -7.00 -81.47
CA GLN A 285 57.43 -6.35 -81.93
C GLN A 285 58.57 -7.36 -82.16
N ALA A 286 58.73 -8.35 -81.27
CA ALA A 286 59.69 -9.43 -81.45
C ALA A 286 59.40 -10.25 -82.73
N ILE A 287 58.13 -10.57 -82.98
CA ILE A 287 57.69 -11.29 -84.20
C ILE A 287 57.90 -10.43 -85.46
N ASN A 288 57.55 -9.15 -85.42
CA ASN A 288 57.72 -8.25 -86.57
C ASN A 288 59.20 -7.99 -86.91
N SER A 289 60.10 -8.06 -85.93
CA SER A 289 61.56 -7.94 -86.14
C SER A 289 62.18 -9.10 -86.94
N LEU A 290 61.41 -10.18 -87.19
CA LEU A 290 61.81 -11.34 -87.99
C LEU A 290 61.55 -11.17 -89.49
N ASN A 291 60.86 -10.11 -89.93
CA ASN A 291 60.37 -9.98 -91.32
C ASN A 291 61.21 -9.00 -92.19
N GLY A 292 62.54 -9.12 -92.14
CA GLY A 292 63.46 -8.34 -92.97
C GLY A 292 64.26 -9.23 -93.92
N THR A 293 63.99 -9.14 -95.23
CA THR A 293 64.71 -9.86 -96.29
C THR A 293 65.93 -9.07 -96.75
N SER A 294 67.12 -9.39 -96.19
CA SER A 294 68.40 -8.94 -96.72
C SER A 294 69.48 -10.04 -96.53
N PRO A 295 70.43 -10.24 -97.46
CA PRO A 295 71.33 -11.41 -97.47
C PRO A 295 72.37 -11.48 -96.33
N THR A 296 72.51 -10.46 -95.48
CA THR A 296 73.31 -10.53 -94.23
C THR A 296 72.57 -11.22 -93.07
N TRP A 297 71.35 -11.70 -93.33
CA TRP A 297 70.43 -12.29 -92.35
C TRP A 297 70.92 -13.60 -91.72
N ALA A 298 71.68 -14.44 -92.41
CA ALA A 298 72.02 -15.78 -91.92
C ALA A 298 72.88 -15.81 -90.63
N ASN A 299 73.87 -14.92 -90.49
CA ASN A 299 74.69 -14.85 -89.26
C ASN A 299 74.01 -14.06 -88.13
N GLY A 300 73.18 -13.07 -88.46
CA GLY A 300 72.36 -12.36 -87.48
C GLY A 300 71.25 -13.23 -86.91
N MET A 301 70.72 -14.18 -87.69
CA MET A 301 69.63 -15.05 -87.29
C MET A 301 70.04 -16.04 -86.20
N LEU A 302 71.28 -16.51 -86.18
CA LEU A 302 71.74 -17.48 -85.17
C LEU A 302 71.93 -16.82 -83.79
N ILE A 303 72.45 -15.59 -83.75
CA ILE A 303 72.53 -14.78 -82.52
C ILE A 303 71.12 -14.35 -82.07
N LYS A 304 70.25 -13.97 -83.02
CA LYS A 304 68.85 -13.65 -82.72
C LYS A 304 68.05 -14.85 -82.26
N LEU A 305 68.33 -16.07 -82.75
CA LEU A 305 67.69 -17.30 -82.28
C LEU A 305 68.16 -17.70 -80.88
N GLN A 306 69.44 -17.48 -80.55
CA GLN A 306 69.95 -17.69 -79.19
C GLN A 306 69.39 -16.66 -78.20
N ASN A 307 69.29 -15.40 -78.61
CA ASN A 307 68.63 -14.36 -77.81
C ASN A 307 67.12 -14.63 -77.69
N LEU A 308 66.45 -15.04 -78.76
CA LEU A 308 65.05 -15.46 -78.73
C LEU A 308 64.84 -16.68 -77.82
N HIS A 309 65.75 -17.64 -77.81
CA HIS A 309 65.68 -18.78 -76.91
C HIS A 309 65.87 -18.37 -75.43
N ARG A 310 66.80 -17.44 -75.15
CA ARG A 310 66.97 -16.85 -73.82
C ARG A 310 65.73 -16.05 -73.42
N ASP A 311 65.19 -15.24 -74.32
CA ASP A 311 64.00 -14.42 -74.09
C ASP A 311 62.74 -15.28 -73.93
N ILE A 312 62.64 -16.42 -74.64
CA ILE A 312 61.58 -17.42 -74.45
C ILE A 312 61.72 -18.09 -73.07
N ASN A 313 62.92 -18.44 -72.63
CA ASN A 313 63.12 -19.05 -71.31
C ASN A 313 62.87 -18.04 -70.17
N VAL A 314 63.27 -16.78 -70.33
CA VAL A 314 62.93 -15.69 -69.40
C VAL A 314 61.42 -15.43 -69.42
N ALA A 315 60.78 -15.43 -70.58
CA ALA A 315 59.33 -15.30 -70.70
C ALA A 315 58.59 -16.48 -70.06
N LYS A 316 59.11 -17.70 -70.18
CA LYS A 316 58.55 -18.90 -69.55
C LYS A 316 58.71 -18.86 -68.03
N GLN A 317 59.85 -18.41 -67.52
CA GLN A 317 60.07 -18.23 -66.09
C GLN A 317 59.23 -17.08 -65.52
N GLN A 318 59.02 -16.00 -66.29
CA GLN A 318 58.09 -14.93 -65.96
C GLN A 318 56.62 -15.36 -66.08
N GLU A 319 56.29 -16.32 -66.94
CA GLU A 319 54.95 -16.91 -67.06
C GLU A 319 54.66 -17.87 -65.91
N GLU A 320 55.66 -18.63 -65.41
CA GLU A 320 55.52 -19.46 -64.20
C GLU A 320 55.44 -18.59 -62.92
N GLN A 321 56.24 -17.52 -62.82
CA GLN A 321 56.11 -16.53 -61.75
C GLN A 321 54.80 -15.73 -61.85
N GLY A 322 54.37 -15.42 -63.07
CA GLY A 322 53.10 -14.77 -63.37
C GLY A 322 51.91 -15.68 -63.12
N ALA A 323 52.01 -16.98 -63.35
CA ALA A 323 50.95 -17.96 -63.06
C ALA A 323 50.77 -18.13 -61.54
N ASN A 324 51.87 -18.17 -60.77
CA ASN A 324 51.80 -18.13 -59.31
C ASN A 324 51.29 -16.77 -58.80
N GLY A 325 51.67 -15.68 -59.46
CA GLY A 325 51.12 -14.34 -59.21
C GLY A 325 49.62 -14.26 -59.47
N VAL A 326 49.14 -14.79 -60.59
CA VAL A 326 47.73 -14.84 -60.96
C VAL A 326 46.95 -15.79 -60.05
N LEU A 327 47.53 -16.90 -59.60
CA LEU A 327 46.90 -17.79 -58.63
C LEU A 327 46.81 -17.15 -57.24
N ASN A 328 47.85 -16.44 -56.80
CA ASN A 328 47.84 -15.67 -55.55
C ASN A 328 46.89 -14.47 -55.62
N SER A 329 46.84 -13.78 -56.76
CA SER A 329 45.87 -12.72 -57.03
C SER A 329 44.45 -13.27 -57.15
N ALA A 330 44.23 -14.47 -57.70
CA ALA A 330 42.92 -15.13 -57.72
C ALA A 330 42.47 -15.57 -56.33
N ASN A 331 43.39 -16.06 -55.49
CA ASN A 331 43.11 -16.37 -54.09
C ASN A 331 42.89 -15.10 -53.23
N ALA A 332 43.56 -14.00 -53.55
CA ALA A 332 43.28 -12.68 -52.98
C ALA A 332 41.89 -12.19 -53.42
N LEU A 333 41.61 -12.18 -54.72
CA LEU A 333 40.30 -11.84 -55.28
C LEU A 333 39.18 -12.73 -54.68
N GLN A 334 39.44 -14.00 -54.40
CA GLN A 334 38.45 -14.89 -53.79
C GLN A 334 38.19 -14.56 -52.32
N ARG A 335 39.21 -14.10 -51.58
CA ARG A 335 39.03 -13.56 -50.22
C ARG A 335 38.30 -12.22 -50.25
N ASP A 336 38.63 -11.36 -51.21
CA ASP A 336 38.01 -10.05 -51.36
C ASP A 336 36.55 -10.19 -51.83
N VAL A 337 36.25 -11.13 -52.73
CA VAL A 337 34.87 -11.50 -53.10
C VAL A 337 34.11 -12.06 -51.89
N SER A 338 34.75 -12.85 -51.03
CA SER A 338 34.11 -13.33 -49.79
C SER A 338 33.88 -12.20 -48.78
N SER A 339 34.74 -11.18 -48.74
CA SER A 339 34.57 -9.97 -47.94
C SER A 339 33.43 -9.09 -48.47
N VAL A 340 33.32 -8.98 -49.79
CA VAL A 340 32.20 -8.29 -50.46
C VAL A 340 30.89 -9.06 -50.23
N ASP A 341 30.89 -10.39 -50.28
CA ASP A 341 29.71 -11.23 -49.98
C ASP A 341 29.25 -11.09 -48.51
N ALA A 342 30.19 -11.04 -47.57
CA ALA A 342 29.91 -10.73 -46.17
C ALA A 342 29.37 -9.30 -45.98
N SER A 343 29.87 -8.34 -46.76
CA SER A 343 29.39 -6.95 -46.74
C SER A 343 28.00 -6.81 -47.37
N LEU A 344 27.69 -7.57 -48.43
CA LEU A 344 26.36 -7.68 -49.02
C LEU A 344 25.36 -8.33 -48.06
N THR A 345 25.78 -9.39 -47.33
CA THR A 345 24.95 -10.01 -46.28
C THR A 345 24.67 -9.03 -45.13
N ARG A 346 25.63 -8.17 -44.76
CA ARG A 346 25.41 -7.08 -43.79
C ARG A 346 24.44 -6.03 -44.32
N LEU A 347 24.50 -5.71 -45.62
CA LEU A 347 23.54 -4.80 -46.26
C LEU A 347 22.12 -5.39 -46.28
N ASP A 348 21.97 -6.70 -46.55
CA ASP A 348 20.68 -7.38 -46.51
C ASP A 348 20.08 -7.38 -45.09
N ASN A 349 20.90 -7.65 -44.07
CA ASN A 349 20.47 -7.55 -42.66
C ASN A 349 20.08 -6.12 -42.26
N LEU A 350 20.82 -5.11 -42.72
CA LEU A 350 20.47 -3.70 -42.48
C LEU A 350 19.20 -3.29 -43.23
N GLN A 351 18.97 -3.84 -44.42
CA GLN A 351 17.75 -3.63 -45.18
C GLN A 351 16.54 -4.28 -44.49
N GLU A 352 16.68 -5.49 -43.96
CA GLU A 352 15.65 -6.15 -43.15
C GLU A 352 15.34 -5.36 -41.86
N GLN A 353 16.37 -4.82 -41.20
CA GLN A 353 16.19 -3.92 -40.06
C GLN A 353 15.47 -2.63 -40.43
N MET A 354 15.78 -2.05 -41.59
CA MET A 354 15.06 -0.88 -42.12
C MET A 354 13.61 -1.20 -42.44
N GLU A 355 13.32 -2.32 -43.09
CA GLU A 355 11.96 -2.75 -43.40
C GLU A 355 11.15 -3.05 -42.13
N ASN A 356 11.78 -3.58 -41.09
CA ASN A 356 11.16 -3.80 -39.79
C ASN A 356 10.89 -2.47 -39.05
N LEU A 357 11.83 -1.52 -39.12
CA LEU A 357 11.64 -0.17 -38.59
C LEU A 357 10.56 0.62 -39.35
N GLU A 358 10.47 0.48 -40.66
CA GLU A 358 9.38 1.05 -41.47
C GLU A 358 8.04 0.40 -41.13
N ARG A 359 8.01 -0.91 -40.88
CA ARG A 359 6.81 -1.62 -40.38
C ARG A 359 6.38 -1.11 -39.01
N GLN A 360 7.34 -0.93 -38.09
CA GLN A 360 7.10 -0.36 -36.76
C GLN A 360 6.66 1.11 -36.84
N TYR A 361 7.23 1.88 -37.77
CA TYR A 361 6.83 3.27 -38.02
C TYR A 361 5.38 3.33 -38.53
N GLU A 362 4.98 2.48 -39.47
CA GLU A 362 3.58 2.44 -39.94
C GLU A 362 2.62 1.80 -38.93
N GLU A 363 3.10 0.91 -38.05
CA GLU A 363 2.33 0.41 -36.91
C GLU A 363 2.10 1.52 -35.88
N VAL A 364 3.11 2.34 -35.57
CA VAL A 364 2.97 3.52 -34.71
C VAL A 364 2.07 4.56 -35.35
N ARG A 365 2.20 4.83 -36.66
CA ARG A 365 1.36 5.78 -37.41
C ARG A 365 -0.10 5.33 -37.54
N SER A 366 -0.35 4.02 -37.68
CA SER A 366 -1.71 3.48 -37.68
C SER A 366 -2.34 3.48 -36.29
N LYS A 367 -1.54 3.23 -35.24
CA LYS A 367 -1.95 3.39 -33.83
C LYS A 367 -2.13 4.85 -33.44
N ASP A 368 -1.43 5.79 -34.06
CA ASP A 368 -1.58 7.23 -33.87
C ASP A 368 -2.99 7.66 -34.30
N SER A 369 -3.44 7.26 -35.49
CA SER A 369 -4.81 7.52 -35.96
C SER A 369 -5.89 6.90 -35.06
N SER A 370 -5.74 5.64 -34.64
CA SER A 370 -6.77 4.96 -33.84
C SER A 370 -6.76 5.34 -32.36
N SER A 371 -5.59 5.68 -31.81
CA SER A 371 -5.45 6.11 -30.42
C SER A 371 -5.85 7.57 -30.25
N PHE A 372 -5.61 8.44 -31.24
CA PHE A 372 -6.22 9.76 -31.27
C PHE A 372 -7.74 9.65 -31.40
N GLN A 373 -8.28 8.79 -32.27
CA GLN A 373 -9.74 8.58 -32.34
C GLN A 373 -10.32 8.02 -31.05
N ALA A 374 -9.67 7.03 -30.43
CA ALA A 374 -10.11 6.48 -29.14
C ALA A 374 -9.99 7.49 -28.00
N SER A 375 -8.98 8.36 -28.01
CA SER A 375 -8.80 9.42 -27.02
C SER A 375 -9.79 10.56 -27.24
N ASP A 376 -10.08 10.93 -28.50
CA ASP A 376 -11.07 11.94 -28.86
C ASP A 376 -12.51 11.43 -28.60
N ASP A 377 -12.77 10.14 -28.83
CA ASP A 377 -14.00 9.44 -28.42
C ASP A 377 -14.14 9.39 -26.89
N ARG A 378 -13.02 9.20 -26.17
CA ARG A 378 -13.00 9.19 -24.70
C ARG A 378 -13.18 10.60 -24.13
N VAL A 379 -12.60 11.63 -24.74
CA VAL A 379 -12.80 13.05 -24.42
C VAL A 379 -14.24 13.48 -24.77
N SER A 380 -14.78 13.02 -25.89
CA SER A 380 -16.18 13.26 -26.30
C SER A 380 -17.18 12.57 -25.36
N SER A 381 -16.89 11.33 -24.96
CA SER A 381 -17.63 10.59 -23.94
C SER A 381 -17.57 11.30 -22.59
N LEU A 382 -16.39 11.75 -22.15
CA LEU A 382 -16.23 12.51 -20.91
C LEU A 382 -16.98 13.85 -20.98
N ARG A 383 -16.93 14.57 -22.11
CA ARG A 383 -17.70 15.80 -22.32
C ARG A 383 -19.20 15.54 -22.26
N THR A 384 -19.66 14.42 -22.80
CA THR A 384 -21.07 13.98 -22.72
C THR A 384 -21.47 13.63 -21.28
N GLN A 385 -20.62 12.89 -20.55
CA GLN A 385 -20.84 12.56 -19.14
C GLN A 385 -20.85 13.81 -18.25
N VAL A 386 -19.94 14.76 -18.47
CA VAL A 386 -19.93 16.04 -17.73
C VAL A 386 -21.18 16.86 -18.04
N THR A 387 -21.64 16.87 -19.30
CA THR A 387 -22.89 17.56 -19.68
C THR A 387 -24.11 16.90 -19.03
N GLN A 388 -24.15 15.56 -19.00
CA GLN A 388 -25.19 14.81 -18.32
C GLN A 388 -25.16 15.05 -16.81
N TRP A 389 -23.99 15.02 -16.19
CA TRP A 389 -23.84 15.31 -14.77
C TRP A 389 -24.25 16.74 -14.41
N ARG A 390 -23.92 17.73 -15.26
CA ARG A 390 -24.43 19.10 -15.12
C ARG A 390 -25.96 19.14 -15.15
N ALA A 391 -26.60 18.42 -16.08
CA ALA A 391 -28.06 18.34 -16.14
C ALA A 391 -28.67 17.66 -14.90
N GLU A 392 -28.04 16.61 -14.39
CA GLU A 392 -28.48 15.90 -13.18
C GLU A 392 -28.33 16.75 -11.92
N VAL A 393 -27.20 17.46 -11.77
CA VAL A 393 -26.97 18.40 -10.67
C VAL A 393 -27.96 19.58 -10.75
N GLN A 394 -28.19 20.14 -11.93
CA GLN A 394 -29.19 21.20 -12.13
C GLN A 394 -30.60 20.72 -11.74
N ALA A 395 -30.99 19.52 -12.16
CA ALA A 395 -32.27 18.91 -11.80
C ALA A 395 -32.38 18.63 -10.28
N LEU A 396 -31.29 18.19 -9.64
CA LEU A 396 -31.23 18.01 -8.19
C LEU A 396 -31.38 19.34 -7.45
N VAL A 397 -30.71 20.40 -7.92
CA VAL A 397 -30.83 21.74 -7.34
C VAL A 397 -32.26 22.27 -7.48
N GLU A 398 -32.89 22.13 -8.65
CA GLU A 398 -34.30 22.51 -8.85
C GLU A 398 -35.25 21.72 -7.95
N ARG A 399 -35.00 20.42 -7.78
CA ARG A 399 -35.76 19.55 -6.87
C ARG A 399 -35.56 19.95 -5.40
N LEU A 400 -34.34 20.31 -5.01
CA LEU A 400 -34.02 20.76 -3.66
C LEU A 400 -34.69 22.10 -3.37
N VAL A 401 -34.66 23.04 -4.31
CA VAL A 401 -35.36 24.33 -4.21
C VAL A 401 -36.88 24.10 -4.11
N GLY A 402 -37.43 23.17 -4.88
CA GLY A 402 -38.82 22.74 -4.79
C GLY A 402 -39.17 22.18 -3.42
N LEU A 403 -38.33 21.28 -2.88
CA LEU A 403 -38.52 20.67 -1.56
C LEU A 403 -38.40 21.69 -0.42
N VAL A 404 -37.42 22.61 -0.48
CA VAL A 404 -37.26 23.68 0.50
C VAL A 404 -38.45 24.63 0.46
N SER A 405 -38.93 25.00 -0.73
CA SER A 405 -40.13 25.85 -0.83
C SER A 405 -41.40 25.15 -0.33
N GLY A 406 -41.52 23.83 -0.54
CA GLY A 406 -42.61 23.01 -0.04
C GLY A 406 -42.57 22.84 1.48
N ASP A 407 -41.37 22.60 2.03
CA ASP A 407 -41.13 22.47 3.46
C ASP A 407 -41.34 23.81 4.18
N GLN A 408 -40.95 24.93 3.56
CA GLN A 408 -41.24 26.28 4.06
C GLN A 408 -42.75 26.56 4.10
N LYS A 409 -43.52 26.14 3.08
CA LYS A 409 -45.00 26.22 3.11
C LYS A 409 -45.60 25.34 4.20
N LEU A 410 -45.05 24.14 4.40
CA LEU A 410 -45.50 23.21 5.43
C LEU A 410 -45.19 23.74 6.82
N HIS A 411 -43.99 24.30 7.04
CA HIS A 411 -43.57 24.97 8.26
C HIS A 411 -44.41 26.21 8.54
N LEU A 412 -44.75 27.02 7.54
CA LEU A 412 -45.67 28.15 7.72
C LEU A 412 -47.07 27.68 8.13
N SER A 413 -47.59 26.60 7.53
CA SER A 413 -48.89 26.01 7.93
C SER A 413 -48.85 25.39 9.33
N PHE A 414 -47.74 24.73 9.66
CA PHE A 414 -47.50 24.13 10.97
C PHE A 414 -47.33 25.21 12.02
N HIS A 415 -46.64 26.31 11.70
CA HIS A 415 -46.51 27.45 12.59
C HIS A 415 -47.86 28.13 12.80
N HIS A 416 -48.71 28.26 11.79
CA HIS A 416 -50.07 28.81 11.95
C HIS A 416 -50.95 27.92 12.85
N ASN A 417 -50.88 26.60 12.67
CA ASN A 417 -51.57 25.63 13.52
C ASN A 417 -50.97 25.54 14.93
N ALA A 418 -49.66 25.64 15.06
CA ALA A 418 -48.95 25.63 16.33
C ALA A 418 -49.25 26.90 17.12
N THR A 419 -49.31 28.08 16.48
CA THR A 419 -49.72 29.32 17.14
C THR A 419 -51.19 29.25 17.59
N ALA A 420 -52.09 28.70 16.76
CA ALA A 420 -53.48 28.46 17.16
C ALA A 420 -53.59 27.43 18.31
N GLY A 421 -52.74 26.41 18.30
CA GLY A 421 -52.62 25.41 19.36
C GLY A 421 -52.02 26.00 20.64
N LEU A 422 -51.04 26.91 20.53
CA LEU A 422 -50.40 27.60 21.63
C LEU A 422 -51.37 28.59 22.29
N ASP A 423 -52.15 29.32 21.50
CA ASP A 423 -53.22 30.19 22.00
C ASP A 423 -54.30 29.38 22.74
N ASN A 424 -54.63 28.18 22.24
CA ASN A 424 -55.56 27.28 22.90
C ASN A 424 -54.95 26.65 24.16
N ALA A 425 -53.67 26.29 24.13
CA ALA A 425 -52.92 25.79 25.27
C ALA A 425 -52.71 26.85 26.33
N GLN A 426 -52.46 28.11 25.98
CA GLN A 426 -52.37 29.24 26.91
C GLN A 426 -53.72 29.53 27.55
N ARG A 427 -54.83 29.49 26.80
CA ARG A 427 -56.18 29.58 27.40
C ARG A 427 -56.46 28.43 28.37
N ARG A 428 -56.04 27.21 28.03
CA ARG A 428 -56.15 26.04 28.92
C ARG A 428 -55.22 26.12 30.12
N MET A 429 -54.00 26.61 29.95
CA MET A 429 -53.02 26.79 31.03
C MET A 429 -53.43 27.92 31.96
N GLN A 430 -54.04 28.99 31.47
CA GLN A 430 -54.62 30.03 32.30
C GLN A 430 -55.76 29.45 33.14
N LYS A 431 -56.65 28.68 32.52
CA LYS A 431 -57.72 27.98 33.24
C LYS A 431 -57.17 26.97 34.25
N ILE A 432 -56.15 26.19 33.89
CA ILE A 432 -55.45 25.26 34.79
C ILE A 432 -54.73 26.02 35.91
N HIS A 433 -54.18 27.20 35.66
CA HIS A 433 -53.56 28.03 36.67
C HIS A 433 -54.59 28.51 37.69
N ASP A 434 -55.75 28.96 37.21
CA ASP A 434 -56.88 29.35 38.05
C ASP A 434 -57.40 28.14 38.88
N ASP A 435 -57.53 26.95 38.25
CA ASP A 435 -57.90 25.69 38.90
C ASP A 435 -56.82 25.21 39.90
N ILE A 436 -55.52 25.43 39.61
CA ILE A 436 -54.38 25.07 40.47
C ILE A 436 -54.32 25.98 41.70
N GLU A 437 -54.60 27.28 41.57
CA GLU A 437 -54.69 28.19 42.73
C GLU A 437 -55.93 27.87 43.60
N GLU A 438 -56.96 27.25 43.03
CA GLU A 438 -58.09 26.67 43.76
C GLU A 438 -57.70 25.36 44.49
N LEU A 439 -56.94 24.48 43.83
CA LEU A 439 -56.49 23.19 44.38
C LEU A 439 -55.36 23.32 45.40
N LYS A 440 -54.44 24.28 45.26
CA LYS A 440 -53.36 24.55 46.23
C LYS A 440 -53.86 24.92 47.63
N ARG A 441 -55.13 25.34 47.77
CA ARG A 441 -55.77 25.57 49.07
C ARG A 441 -56.15 24.27 49.80
N ASN A 442 -56.20 23.14 49.12
CA ASN A 442 -56.74 21.89 49.66
C ASN A 442 -55.88 20.66 49.31
N LEU A 443 -54.84 20.37 50.11
CA LEU A 443 -54.27 19.02 50.38
C LEU A 443 -52.85 18.66 49.80
N PRO A 444 -52.17 17.65 50.43
CA PRO A 444 -50.72 17.58 50.68
C PRO A 444 -49.96 16.65 49.68
N PRO A 445 -48.63 16.44 49.83
CA PRO A 445 -47.73 16.20 48.70
C PRO A 445 -47.61 14.73 48.27
N VAL A 446 -47.35 14.51 46.98
CA VAL A 446 -47.00 13.21 46.38
C VAL A 446 -45.70 13.27 45.57
N VAL A 447 -45.03 12.11 45.63
CA VAL A 447 -43.73 11.59 45.17
C VAL A 447 -43.40 11.80 43.68
N SER A 448 -42.09 11.93 43.41
CA SER A 448 -41.41 12.16 42.12
C SER A 448 -41.28 10.91 41.22
N ALA A 449 -41.31 11.10 39.90
CA ALA A 449 -41.22 10.06 38.87
C ALA A 449 -39.80 9.95 38.25
N ALA A 450 -39.44 8.74 37.83
CA ALA A 450 -38.11 8.31 37.39
C ALA A 450 -37.73 8.74 35.95
N ALA A 451 -36.42 8.87 35.72
CA ALA A 451 -35.77 9.28 34.48
C ALA A 451 -35.75 8.18 33.39
N PRO A 452 -35.69 8.55 32.09
CA PRO A 452 -35.71 7.61 30.97
C PRO A 452 -34.40 6.81 30.81
N PRO A 453 -34.47 5.60 30.23
CA PRO A 453 -33.31 4.71 30.10
C PRO A 453 -32.27 5.20 29.08
N PRO A 454 -30.98 4.91 29.31
CA PRO A 454 -29.88 5.26 28.40
C PRO A 454 -29.96 4.52 27.06
N ALA A 455 -29.44 5.16 26.01
CA ALA A 455 -29.39 4.62 24.65
C ALA A 455 -28.56 3.33 24.56
N SER A 456 -29.05 2.34 23.80
CA SER A 456 -28.33 1.08 23.57
C SER A 456 -27.02 1.31 22.81
N PRO A 457 -25.92 0.63 23.18
CA PRO A 457 -24.65 0.74 22.49
C PRO A 457 -24.76 0.29 21.03
N ALA A 458 -24.01 0.95 20.14
CA ALA A 458 -23.99 0.66 18.71
C ALA A 458 -23.57 -0.80 18.46
N LEU A 459 -24.40 -1.54 17.71
CA LEU A 459 -24.11 -2.92 17.30
C LEU A 459 -22.88 -2.94 16.39
N ARG A 460 -21.89 -3.79 16.70
CA ARG A 460 -20.77 -4.07 15.79
C ARG A 460 -21.33 -4.61 14.45
N PRO A 461 -20.67 -4.33 13.31
CA PRO A 461 -21.02 -4.94 12.04
C PRO A 461 -21.03 -6.47 12.16
N PRO A 462 -21.99 -7.16 11.52
CA PRO A 462 -22.01 -8.62 11.52
C PRO A 462 -20.71 -9.16 10.92
N LEU A 463 -20.11 -10.16 11.56
CA LEU A 463 -18.95 -10.87 11.02
C LEU A 463 -19.30 -11.48 9.67
N GLN A 464 -18.38 -11.38 8.70
CA GLN A 464 -18.59 -12.05 7.42
C GLN A 464 -18.51 -13.58 7.63
N PRO A 465 -19.35 -14.38 6.95
CA PRO A 465 -19.30 -15.83 7.04
C PRO A 465 -17.90 -16.38 6.80
N GLY A 466 -17.46 -17.30 7.66
CA GLY A 466 -16.14 -17.94 7.56
C GLY A 466 -14.98 -17.11 8.10
N GLN A 467 -15.23 -16.01 8.82
CA GLN A 467 -14.20 -15.29 9.58
C GLN A 467 -14.22 -15.71 11.05
N THR A 468 -13.02 -15.83 11.62
CA THR A 468 -12.85 -15.99 13.06
C THR A 468 -13.36 -14.75 13.79
N PRO A 469 -14.27 -14.87 14.77
CA PRO A 469 -14.62 -13.75 15.64
C PRO A 469 -13.39 -13.25 16.43
N PRO A 470 -13.20 -11.92 16.58
CA PRO A 470 -12.23 -11.40 17.54
C PRO A 470 -12.67 -11.71 18.98
N PRO A 471 -11.76 -11.60 19.97
CA PRO A 471 -12.13 -11.64 21.37
C PRO A 471 -13.20 -10.59 21.69
N GLU A 472 -14.21 -11.01 22.45
CA GLU A 472 -15.35 -10.18 22.81
C GLU A 472 -15.27 -9.74 24.27
N PRO A 473 -15.20 -8.42 24.54
CA PRO A 473 -15.23 -7.92 25.91
C PRO A 473 -16.60 -8.19 26.52
N LEU A 474 -16.61 -8.79 27.72
CA LEU A 474 -17.81 -9.13 28.46
C LEU A 474 -18.19 -7.97 29.40
N ASN A 475 -19.04 -7.05 28.92
CA ASN A 475 -19.61 -6.02 29.79
C ASN A 475 -20.79 -6.57 30.59
N PHE A 476 -20.48 -7.12 31.77
CA PHE A 476 -21.47 -7.76 32.64
C PHE A 476 -22.60 -6.81 33.08
N TRP A 477 -22.32 -5.52 33.29
CA TRP A 477 -23.36 -4.59 33.71
C TRP A 477 -24.41 -4.37 32.61
N TRP A 478 -23.98 -4.31 31.34
CA TRP A 478 -24.91 -4.17 30.22
C TRP A 478 -25.63 -5.46 29.86
N GLY A 479 -25.03 -6.61 30.15
CA GLY A 479 -25.67 -7.91 30.02
C GLY A 479 -26.67 -8.26 31.13
N LYS A 480 -26.84 -7.41 32.15
CA LYS A 480 -27.63 -7.76 33.34
C LYS A 480 -29.13 -7.96 33.04
N THR A 481 -29.69 -9.01 33.61
CA THR A 481 -31.14 -9.29 33.61
C THR A 481 -31.76 -9.03 34.98
N SER A 482 -31.02 -9.24 36.07
CA SER A 482 -31.41 -8.88 37.43
C SER A 482 -30.20 -8.50 38.28
N SER A 483 -30.41 -7.62 39.25
CA SER A 483 -29.38 -7.20 40.20
C SER A 483 -30.00 -6.79 41.53
N GLU A 484 -29.39 -7.19 42.64
CA GLU A 484 -29.78 -6.80 44.00
C GLU A 484 -28.54 -6.45 44.81
N GLY A 485 -28.58 -5.34 45.56
CA GLY A 485 -27.50 -4.97 46.48
C GLY A 485 -26.16 -4.60 45.84
N VAL A 486 -26.06 -4.56 44.51
CA VAL A 486 -24.83 -4.23 43.75
C VAL A 486 -24.98 -2.90 43.01
N LEU A 487 -23.86 -2.22 42.81
CA LEU A 487 -23.77 -0.92 42.15
C LEU A 487 -22.67 -0.96 41.08
N LEU A 488 -22.80 -0.11 40.06
CA LEU A 488 -21.73 0.18 39.11
C LEU A 488 -21.07 1.49 39.55
N GLU A 489 -19.80 1.44 39.92
CA GLU A 489 -19.02 2.64 40.24
C GLU A 489 -18.45 3.29 38.97
N ASP A 490 -18.08 4.58 39.10
CA ASP A 490 -17.34 5.30 38.07
C ASP A 490 -16.05 4.54 37.74
N GLY A 491 -15.84 4.27 36.45
CA GLY A 491 -14.80 3.37 35.97
C GLY A 491 -15.33 2.01 35.49
N GLY A 492 -16.54 1.60 35.90
CA GLY A 492 -17.16 0.37 35.40
C GLY A 492 -16.96 -0.86 36.31
N HIS A 493 -16.61 -0.64 37.57
CA HIS A 493 -16.47 -1.70 38.57
C HIS A 493 -17.84 -2.10 39.10
N ILE A 494 -18.12 -3.39 39.18
CA ILE A 494 -19.36 -3.89 39.80
C ILE A 494 -19.03 -4.29 41.22
N ILE A 495 -19.58 -3.56 42.18
CA ILE A 495 -19.28 -3.72 43.61
C ILE A 495 -20.56 -3.98 44.39
N LEU A 496 -20.44 -4.63 45.54
CA LEU A 496 -21.51 -4.68 46.52
C LEU A 496 -21.71 -3.26 47.09
N GLY A 497 -22.97 -2.80 47.16
CA GLY A 497 -23.31 -1.54 47.81
C GLY A 497 -23.26 -1.67 49.34
N SER A 498 -24.06 -0.89 50.07
CA SER A 498 -24.09 -0.95 51.54
C SER A 498 -24.79 -2.19 52.12
N SER A 499 -25.13 -3.16 51.28
CA SER A 499 -25.80 -4.41 51.68
C SER A 499 -24.76 -5.45 52.10
N MET A 500 -25.12 -6.37 52.99
CA MET A 500 -24.24 -7.51 53.37
C MET A 500 -24.26 -8.65 52.35
N SER A 501 -25.19 -8.63 51.41
CA SER A 501 -25.27 -9.58 50.31
C SER A 501 -25.91 -8.94 49.10
N GLY A 502 -25.59 -9.46 47.93
CA GLY A 502 -26.14 -8.98 46.68
C GLY A 502 -25.83 -9.95 45.55
N TYR A 503 -26.41 -9.72 44.39
CA TYR A 503 -26.06 -10.46 43.18
C TYR A 503 -26.21 -9.62 41.92
N LEU A 504 -25.47 -10.00 40.90
CA LEU A 504 -25.68 -9.58 39.53
C LEU A 504 -25.86 -10.83 38.67
N THR A 505 -26.95 -10.93 37.92
CA THR A 505 -27.12 -11.98 36.92
C THR A 505 -27.50 -11.40 35.58
N GLY A 506 -27.10 -12.06 34.51
CA GLY A 506 -27.34 -11.59 33.17
C GLY A 506 -27.00 -12.60 32.11
N THR A 507 -27.16 -12.14 30.87
CA THR A 507 -26.90 -12.89 29.66
C THR A 507 -26.20 -11.97 28.66
N ILE A 508 -25.05 -12.39 28.17
CA ILE A 508 -24.34 -11.75 27.06
C ILE A 508 -24.42 -12.66 25.84
N ARG A 509 -24.83 -12.12 24.69
CA ARG A 509 -24.77 -12.85 23.42
C ARG A 509 -23.41 -12.65 22.77
N LEU A 510 -22.81 -13.73 22.32
CA LEU A 510 -21.60 -13.75 21.53
C LEU A 510 -21.98 -13.68 20.04
N PRO A 511 -21.11 -13.13 19.18
CA PRO A 511 -21.42 -12.91 17.78
C PRO A 511 -21.50 -14.20 16.95
N HIS A 512 -21.03 -15.32 17.49
CA HIS A 512 -21.00 -16.61 16.80
C HIS A 512 -21.17 -17.76 17.80
N ALA A 513 -21.89 -18.82 17.38
CA ALA A 513 -21.97 -20.06 18.14
C ALA A 513 -20.65 -20.83 18.03
N GLY A 514 -20.09 -21.30 19.13
CA GLY A 514 -18.89 -22.14 19.07
C GLY A 514 -18.26 -22.30 20.44
N LYS A 515 -16.99 -22.67 20.46
CA LYS A 515 -16.17 -22.78 21.66
C LYS A 515 -15.49 -21.46 21.93
N TRP A 516 -15.67 -20.96 23.14
CA TRP A 516 -15.03 -19.75 23.61
C TRP A 516 -14.28 -20.02 24.90
N MET A 517 -13.04 -19.56 25.00
CA MET A 517 -12.33 -19.47 26.26
C MET A 517 -12.67 -18.12 26.88
N MET A 518 -13.37 -18.11 28.01
CA MET A 518 -13.73 -16.88 28.71
C MET A 518 -13.02 -16.74 30.05
N TYR A 519 -12.89 -15.50 30.50
CA TYR A 519 -12.54 -15.18 31.88
C TYR A 519 -13.34 -14.02 32.45
N VAL A 520 -13.29 -13.92 33.78
CA VAL A 520 -13.80 -12.78 34.56
C VAL A 520 -12.71 -12.31 35.51
N THR A 521 -12.46 -11.01 35.63
CA THR A 521 -11.56 -10.48 36.65
C THR A 521 -12.32 -10.15 37.93
N LEU A 522 -11.77 -10.55 39.07
CA LEU A 522 -12.24 -10.17 40.40
C LEU A 522 -11.09 -9.51 41.15
N HIS A 523 -11.37 -8.44 41.87
CA HIS A 523 -10.33 -7.68 42.56
C HIS A 523 -10.65 -7.67 44.06
N ALA A 524 -9.74 -8.25 44.85
CA ALA A 524 -9.70 -8.04 46.28
C ALA A 524 -9.19 -6.64 46.60
N VAL A 525 -9.68 -6.10 47.71
CA VAL A 525 -9.34 -4.77 48.20
C VAL A 525 -8.81 -4.87 49.63
N ASN A 526 -8.27 -3.77 50.15
CA ASN A 526 -7.88 -3.71 51.56
C ASN A 526 -9.12 -3.53 52.45
N GLY A 527 -9.87 -4.63 52.59
CA GLY A 527 -11.20 -4.62 53.17
C GLY A 527 -11.50 -5.82 54.06
N ASP A 528 -12.79 -6.16 54.13
CA ASP A 528 -13.27 -7.25 54.96
C ASP A 528 -12.89 -8.59 54.33
N ARG A 529 -12.06 -9.38 55.02
CA ARG A 529 -11.57 -10.68 54.54
C ARG A 529 -12.64 -11.75 54.45
N SER A 530 -13.79 -11.54 55.10
CA SER A 530 -14.95 -12.43 54.98
C SER A 530 -15.72 -12.22 53.67
N ASP A 531 -15.43 -11.14 52.94
CA ASP A 531 -16.09 -10.85 51.69
C ASP A 531 -15.80 -11.94 50.67
N THR A 532 -16.85 -12.38 49.99
CA THR A 532 -16.76 -13.41 48.97
C THR A 532 -17.55 -13.04 47.73
N ILE A 533 -17.05 -13.47 46.58
CA ILE A 533 -17.78 -13.48 45.31
C ILE A 533 -17.84 -14.92 44.81
N GLN A 534 -19.04 -15.48 44.66
CA GLN A 534 -19.26 -16.72 43.93
C GLN A 534 -19.54 -16.39 42.46
N VAL A 535 -18.84 -17.07 41.55
CA VAL A 535 -18.98 -16.86 40.11
C VAL A 535 -19.58 -18.10 39.46
N THR A 536 -20.74 -17.94 38.82
CA THR A 536 -21.40 -19.00 38.05
C THR A 536 -21.49 -18.58 36.59
N VAL A 537 -21.14 -19.48 35.68
CA VAL A 537 -21.21 -19.27 34.22
C VAL A 537 -21.91 -20.45 33.57
N ASN A 538 -22.95 -20.18 32.78
CA ASN A 538 -23.79 -21.18 32.11
C ASN A 538 -24.30 -22.26 33.08
N GLY A 539 -24.64 -21.85 34.31
CA GLY A 539 -25.15 -22.74 35.36
C GLY A 539 -24.10 -23.55 36.13
N GLU A 540 -22.81 -23.43 35.78
CA GLU A 540 -21.72 -24.11 36.47
C GLU A 540 -20.91 -23.14 37.34
N ASP A 541 -20.53 -23.61 38.53
CA ASP A 541 -19.73 -22.84 39.48
C ASP A 541 -18.26 -22.80 39.05
N LEU A 542 -17.72 -21.59 38.86
CA LEU A 542 -16.29 -21.38 38.63
C LEU A 542 -15.51 -21.31 39.95
N GLY A 543 -16.20 -21.03 41.06
CA GLY A 543 -15.62 -20.99 42.39
C GLY A 543 -16.16 -19.85 43.25
N VAL A 544 -15.77 -19.90 44.52
CA VAL A 544 -16.00 -18.86 45.53
C VAL A 544 -14.66 -18.23 45.88
N TYR A 545 -14.55 -16.93 45.66
CA TYR A 545 -13.32 -16.16 45.84
C TYR A 545 -13.44 -15.29 47.08
N GLN A 546 -12.39 -15.24 47.91
CA GLN A 546 -12.35 -14.46 49.15
C GLN A 546 -11.55 -13.17 48.97
N ASN A 547 -11.90 -12.15 49.75
CA ASN A 547 -11.23 -10.86 49.75
C ASN A 547 -9.88 -10.90 50.46
N ASN A 548 -8.91 -11.48 49.79
CA ASN A 548 -7.57 -11.61 50.30
C ASN A 548 -6.58 -11.08 49.27
N MET A 549 -6.04 -9.88 49.52
CA MET A 549 -5.04 -9.25 48.66
C MET A 549 -3.71 -10.02 48.58
N ARG A 550 -3.47 -10.95 49.51
CA ARG A 550 -2.29 -11.84 49.47
C ARG A 550 -2.59 -13.14 48.71
N SER A 551 -3.83 -13.34 48.26
CA SER A 551 -4.19 -14.42 47.34
C SER A 551 -4.69 -13.89 45.99
N GLY A 552 -4.48 -14.68 44.94
CA GLY A 552 -4.62 -14.30 43.52
C GLY A 552 -3.33 -14.58 42.74
N PHE A 553 -3.21 -15.15 41.54
CA PHE A 553 -4.06 -15.31 40.37
C PHE A 553 -3.30 -16.27 39.44
N PRO A 554 -3.85 -17.33 38.80
CA PRO A 554 -3.89 -18.65 39.44
C PRO A 554 -2.77 -18.83 40.49
N CYS A 555 -3.12 -19.12 41.74
CA CYS A 555 -2.13 -19.56 42.72
C CYS A 555 -1.92 -21.07 42.56
N ASP A 556 -0.68 -21.56 42.64
CA ASP A 556 -0.37 -22.99 42.72
C ASP A 556 -0.35 -23.53 44.17
N GLY A 557 -1.06 -22.87 45.08
CA GLY A 557 -1.01 -23.12 46.51
C GLY A 557 -0.60 -21.88 47.29
N SER A 558 0.66 -21.80 47.73
CA SER A 558 1.16 -20.78 48.66
C SER A 558 1.74 -19.51 48.02
N SER A 559 1.96 -19.52 46.71
CA SER A 559 2.64 -18.45 45.97
C SER A 559 1.63 -17.80 45.03
N CYS A 560 1.13 -16.64 45.44
CA CYS A 560 0.16 -15.87 44.68
C CYS A 560 0.88 -14.80 43.86
N LEU A 561 0.54 -14.72 42.57
CA LEU A 561 1.35 -14.11 41.52
C LEU A 561 1.32 -12.58 41.51
N ASN A 562 0.41 -11.95 42.25
CA ASN A 562 0.50 -10.53 42.56
C ASN A 562 0.11 -10.27 44.01
N SER A 563 0.67 -9.21 44.60
CA SER A 563 0.22 -8.64 45.88
C SER A 563 -1.01 -7.75 45.72
N GLN A 564 -1.62 -7.74 44.53
CA GLN A 564 -2.70 -6.84 44.14
C GLN A 564 -4.09 -7.48 44.30
N GLY A 565 -4.18 -8.77 44.68
CA GLY A 565 -5.46 -9.41 44.99
C GLY A 565 -6.35 -9.70 43.79
N LEU A 566 -5.78 -9.92 42.59
CA LEU A 566 -6.56 -10.19 41.39
C LEU A 566 -6.96 -11.68 41.34
N TYR A 567 -8.14 -12.03 40.83
CA TYR A 567 -8.52 -13.39 40.46
C TYR A 567 -9.03 -13.44 39.02
N VAL A 568 -8.71 -14.50 38.27
CA VAL A 568 -9.34 -14.84 36.98
C VAL A 568 -9.76 -16.29 36.98
N PRO A 569 -10.99 -16.56 37.46
CA PRO A 569 -11.77 -17.62 36.89
C PRO A 569 -11.71 -17.57 35.36
N SER A 570 -11.36 -18.69 34.75
CA SER A 570 -11.50 -18.89 33.31
C SER A 570 -12.18 -20.22 33.04
N LYS A 571 -12.92 -20.29 31.93
CA LYS A 571 -13.67 -21.48 31.55
C LYS A 571 -13.87 -21.55 30.04
N LEU A 572 -13.84 -22.78 29.53
CA LEU A 572 -14.36 -23.11 28.20
C LEU A 572 -15.89 -23.14 28.21
N ILE A 573 -16.51 -22.32 27.37
CA ILE A 573 -17.95 -22.31 27.14
C ILE A 573 -18.25 -22.74 25.69
N GLU A 574 -19.43 -23.32 25.49
CA GLU A 574 -19.93 -23.70 24.17
C GLU A 574 -21.24 -22.96 23.87
N GLY A 575 -21.43 -22.57 22.61
CA GLY A 575 -22.60 -21.83 22.12
C GLY A 575 -22.32 -20.37 21.79
N ASP A 576 -23.37 -19.57 21.71
CA ASP A 576 -23.35 -18.15 21.37
C ASP A 576 -23.78 -17.27 22.56
N ARG A 577 -23.71 -17.80 23.78
CA ARG A 577 -24.27 -17.14 24.96
C ARG A 577 -23.45 -17.39 26.22
N VAL A 578 -23.33 -16.34 27.02
CA VAL A 578 -22.76 -16.36 28.37
C VAL A 578 -23.84 -15.94 29.35
N ASP A 579 -24.43 -16.91 30.04
CA ASP A 579 -25.25 -16.65 31.22
C ASP A 579 -24.33 -16.57 32.43
N PHE A 580 -24.44 -15.51 33.21
CA PHE A 580 -23.56 -15.29 34.36
C PHE A 580 -24.34 -14.93 35.62
N THR A 581 -23.76 -15.30 36.76
CA THR A 581 -24.18 -14.86 38.08
C THR A 581 -22.96 -14.57 38.93
N PHE A 582 -22.93 -13.39 39.54
CA PHE A 582 -22.00 -13.01 40.59
C PHE A 582 -22.80 -12.85 41.88
N ALA A 583 -22.55 -13.69 42.87
CA ALA A 583 -23.19 -13.58 44.19
C ALA A 583 -22.17 -13.06 45.20
N PHE A 584 -22.47 -11.89 45.77
CA PHE A 584 -21.63 -11.19 46.74
C PHE A 584 -22.12 -11.48 48.15
N ARG A 585 -21.18 -11.67 49.08
CA ARG A 585 -21.44 -11.71 50.53
C ARG A 585 -20.35 -10.94 51.25
N SER A 586 -20.72 -10.23 52.30
CA SER A 586 -19.84 -9.41 53.13
C SER A 586 -20.36 -9.37 54.57
N SER A 587 -19.47 -9.20 55.56
CA SER A 587 -19.86 -8.88 56.94
C SER A 587 -19.82 -7.38 57.25
N ASN A 588 -19.35 -6.58 56.30
CA ASN A 588 -19.23 -5.14 56.35
C ASN A 588 -20.27 -4.47 55.41
N SER A 589 -20.72 -3.26 55.73
CA SER A 589 -21.65 -2.47 54.92
C SER A 589 -20.99 -1.29 54.20
N ASP A 590 -19.66 -1.16 54.29
CA ASP A 590 -18.88 -0.11 53.62
C ASP A 590 -18.43 -0.58 52.22
N PRO A 591 -19.00 -0.03 51.13
CA PRO A 591 -18.65 -0.42 49.76
C PRO A 591 -17.15 -0.38 49.46
N SER A 592 -16.40 0.55 50.06
CA SER A 592 -14.96 0.69 49.83
C SER A 592 -14.13 -0.50 50.35
N LYS A 593 -14.76 -1.39 51.13
CA LYS A 593 -14.17 -2.60 51.70
C LYS A 593 -14.51 -3.85 50.90
N HIS A 594 -15.38 -3.76 49.90
CA HIS A 594 -15.85 -4.90 49.13
C HIS A 594 -14.96 -5.23 47.94
N MET A 595 -14.86 -6.53 47.67
CA MET A 595 -14.37 -7.00 46.37
C MET A 595 -15.26 -6.46 45.26
N TRP A 596 -14.69 -6.32 44.07
CA TRP A 596 -15.44 -5.93 42.89
C TRP A 596 -15.12 -6.83 41.71
N VAL A 597 -16.11 -6.95 40.81
CA VAL A 597 -15.97 -7.63 39.52
C VAL A 597 -15.54 -6.59 38.49
N GLY A 598 -14.46 -6.88 37.79
CA GLY A 598 -13.92 -6.03 36.73
C GLY A 598 -14.42 -6.46 35.35
N THR A 599 -13.50 -6.50 34.39
CA THR A 599 -13.80 -6.88 33.02
C THR A 599 -13.83 -8.39 32.85
N GLY A 600 -14.40 -8.84 31.74
CA GLY A 600 -14.19 -10.19 31.25
C GLY A 600 -13.96 -10.14 29.75
N GLU A 601 -13.54 -11.26 29.18
CA GLU A 601 -13.36 -11.42 27.75
C GLU A 601 -13.71 -12.86 27.39
N ALA A 602 -14.29 -13.07 26.22
CA ALA A 602 -14.47 -14.36 25.61
C ALA A 602 -13.65 -14.40 24.31
N ALA A 603 -12.63 -15.25 24.25
CA ALA A 603 -11.84 -15.49 23.06
C ALA A 603 -12.38 -16.71 22.31
N PHE A 604 -12.73 -16.54 21.03
CA PHE A 604 -13.19 -17.66 20.20
C PHE A 604 -12.04 -18.62 19.94
N ILE A 605 -12.27 -19.92 20.16
CA ILE A 605 -11.25 -20.96 19.99
C ILE A 605 -11.66 -22.07 19.02
N GLY A 606 -12.77 -21.88 18.30
CA GLY A 606 -13.21 -22.75 17.21
C GLY A 606 -14.67 -23.20 17.34
N ASP A 607 -15.23 -23.66 16.24
CA ASP A 607 -16.52 -24.34 16.17
C ASP A 607 -16.27 -25.83 15.91
N ALA A 608 -16.93 -26.70 16.68
CA ALA A 608 -16.76 -28.14 16.56
C ALA A 608 -17.29 -28.70 15.23
N GLU A 609 -18.25 -28.01 14.61
CA GLU A 609 -18.84 -28.42 13.34
C GLU A 609 -18.05 -27.90 12.13
N ALA A 610 -17.29 -26.83 12.31
CA ALA A 610 -16.49 -26.23 11.25
C ALA A 610 -15.28 -27.10 10.89
N GLN A 611 -15.08 -27.34 9.60
CA GLN A 611 -13.95 -28.08 9.06
C GLN A 611 -12.95 -27.13 8.41
N PRO A 612 -11.63 -27.32 8.62
CA PRO A 612 -10.62 -26.56 7.89
C PRO A 612 -10.75 -26.75 6.38
N GLY A 613 -10.45 -25.70 5.62
CA GLY A 613 -10.36 -25.73 4.18
C GLY A 613 -9.17 -26.55 3.67
N PRO A 614 -9.09 -26.76 2.34
CA PRO A 614 -7.97 -27.48 1.74
C PRO A 614 -6.66 -26.74 1.95
N VAL A 615 -5.61 -27.49 2.28
CA VAL A 615 -4.23 -26.99 2.41
C VAL A 615 -3.43 -27.26 1.13
N VAL A 616 -2.41 -26.44 0.87
CA VAL A 616 -1.51 -26.54 -0.27
C VAL A 616 -0.04 -26.54 0.17
N GLY A 617 0.79 -27.29 -0.55
CA GLY A 617 2.23 -27.39 -0.31
C GLY A 617 2.60 -28.25 0.90
N SER A 618 3.91 -28.47 1.04
CA SER A 618 4.49 -29.19 2.18
C SER A 618 4.37 -28.37 3.47
N PRO A 619 4.23 -29.02 4.64
CA PRO A 619 4.23 -28.33 5.92
C PRO A 619 5.52 -27.52 6.14
N SER A 620 5.37 -26.25 6.49
CA SER A 620 6.47 -25.37 6.89
C SER A 620 6.53 -25.29 8.41
N ARG A 621 7.75 -25.26 8.96
CA ARG A 621 7.98 -25.17 10.40
C ARG A 621 8.09 -23.70 10.83
N THR A 622 7.18 -23.25 11.68
CA THR A 622 7.16 -21.89 12.24
C THR A 622 7.39 -21.93 13.74
N LYS A 623 8.29 -21.09 14.25
CA LYS A 623 8.44 -20.85 15.69
C LYS A 623 7.47 -19.75 16.12
N VAL A 624 6.71 -19.98 17.18
CA VAL A 624 5.77 -18.99 17.71
C VAL A 624 6.16 -18.65 19.14
N THR A 625 6.28 -17.36 19.44
CA THR A 625 6.61 -16.87 20.78
C THR A 625 5.46 -16.02 21.31
N ALA A 626 4.92 -16.39 22.46
CA ALA A 626 4.01 -15.56 23.23
C ALA A 626 4.85 -14.69 24.18
N MET A 627 4.68 -13.38 24.09
CA MET A 627 5.43 -12.42 24.89
C MET A 627 4.53 -11.38 25.51
N ASN A 628 4.97 -10.78 26.61
CA ASN A 628 4.28 -9.65 27.20
C ASN A 628 4.56 -8.38 26.37
N ALA A 629 3.52 -7.68 25.95
CA ALA A 629 3.61 -6.44 25.17
C ALA A 629 4.39 -5.32 25.88
N VAL A 630 4.32 -5.26 27.21
CA VAL A 630 4.90 -4.18 28.03
C VAL A 630 6.42 -4.34 28.22
N ASP A 631 6.93 -5.56 28.36
CA ASP A 631 8.36 -5.78 28.64
C ASP A 631 9.07 -6.73 27.66
N GLY A 632 8.36 -7.23 26.65
CA GLY A 632 8.85 -8.11 25.59
C GLY A 632 9.33 -9.48 26.08
N LYS A 633 9.17 -9.81 27.37
CA LYS A 633 9.60 -11.11 27.89
C LYS A 633 8.62 -12.19 27.47
N THR A 634 9.14 -13.40 27.29
CA THR A 634 8.34 -14.59 27.00
C THR A 634 7.39 -14.88 28.15
N ALA A 635 6.10 -15.03 27.83
CA ALA A 635 5.03 -15.22 28.80
C ALA A 635 4.90 -16.70 29.25
N GLY A 636 6.01 -17.40 29.49
CA GLY A 636 6.00 -18.77 29.99
C GLY A 636 5.59 -18.88 31.45
N LYS A 637 5.04 -20.03 31.87
CA LYS A 637 4.77 -20.31 33.29
C LYS A 637 6.02 -20.06 34.15
N GLY A 638 5.87 -19.32 35.24
CA GLY A 638 6.94 -18.92 36.15
C GLY A 638 7.74 -17.69 35.71
N SER A 639 7.53 -17.17 34.50
CA SER A 639 8.15 -15.92 34.06
C SER A 639 7.60 -14.73 34.85
N THR A 640 8.49 -13.84 35.31
CA THR A 640 8.10 -12.54 35.90
C THR A 640 7.99 -11.49 34.81
N CYS A 641 6.85 -10.82 34.73
CA CYS A 641 6.56 -9.84 33.70
C CYS A 641 6.00 -8.53 34.28
N SER A 642 6.07 -7.46 33.49
CA SER A 642 5.51 -6.15 33.84
C SER A 642 3.98 -6.13 33.69
N ASP A 643 3.28 -5.43 34.58
CA ASP A 643 1.84 -5.11 34.42
C ASP A 643 1.58 -3.74 33.76
N GLY A 644 2.65 -3.02 33.41
CA GLY A 644 2.61 -1.63 32.94
C GLY A 644 2.98 -0.62 34.03
N ILE A 645 2.78 -0.99 35.30
CA ILE A 645 3.04 -0.15 36.46
C ILE A 645 4.32 -0.62 37.18
N LEU A 646 4.41 -1.91 37.45
CA LEU A 646 5.51 -2.58 38.12
C LEU A 646 6.24 -3.49 37.14
N ALA A 647 7.56 -3.31 36.98
CA ALA A 647 8.39 -4.09 36.06
C ALA A 647 8.40 -5.62 36.33
N ARG A 648 7.94 -6.04 37.50
CA ARG A 648 7.72 -7.44 37.92
C ARG A 648 6.38 -7.55 38.63
N GLY A 649 5.34 -6.93 38.06
CA GLY A 649 4.01 -6.83 38.64
C GLY A 649 3.34 -8.17 38.85
N TYR A 650 3.67 -9.16 38.01
CA TYR A 650 3.22 -10.54 38.22
C TYR A 650 4.16 -11.61 37.68
N THR A 651 3.89 -12.85 38.07
CA THR A 651 4.51 -14.06 37.55
C THR A 651 3.45 -14.87 36.78
N MET A 652 3.75 -15.53 35.66
CA MET A 652 2.73 -16.32 34.94
C MET A 652 2.44 -17.66 35.61
N ALA A 653 1.17 -18.06 35.78
CA ALA A 653 0.86 -19.36 36.41
C ALA A 653 0.58 -20.50 35.45
N THR A 654 0.07 -20.15 34.28
CA THR A 654 -0.21 -21.13 33.22
C THR A 654 0.74 -20.89 32.08
N GLU A 655 0.96 -21.93 31.28
CA GLU A 655 1.52 -21.71 29.95
C GLU A 655 0.46 -21.05 29.06
N PRO A 656 0.87 -20.22 28.09
CA PRO A 656 -0.05 -19.76 27.06
C PRO A 656 -0.50 -20.93 26.19
N VAL A 657 -1.72 -20.82 25.66
CA VAL A 657 -2.27 -21.77 24.69
C VAL A 657 -2.55 -21.04 23.39
N LEU A 658 -1.92 -21.50 22.31
CA LEU A 658 -2.12 -21.04 20.95
C LEU A 658 -3.22 -21.86 20.28
N TYR A 659 -4.23 -21.18 19.74
CA TYR A 659 -5.25 -21.73 18.87
C TYR A 659 -5.04 -21.19 17.46
N ILE A 660 -4.93 -22.09 16.49
CA ILE A 660 -4.77 -21.79 15.07
C ILE A 660 -6.07 -22.15 14.37
N LEU A 661 -6.64 -21.18 13.66
CA LEU A 661 -8.00 -21.23 13.14
C LEU A 661 -8.01 -20.97 11.62
N ASP A 662 -8.87 -21.68 10.89
CA ASP A 662 -9.26 -21.37 9.52
C ASP A 662 -10.74 -20.98 9.53
N GLY A 663 -11.00 -19.67 9.59
CA GLY A 663 -12.33 -19.15 9.89
C GLY A 663 -12.83 -19.66 11.25
N ALA A 664 -13.99 -20.31 11.25
CA ALA A 664 -14.52 -20.89 12.48
C ALA A 664 -13.83 -22.22 12.88
N ALA A 665 -13.10 -22.88 11.99
CA ALA A 665 -12.56 -24.22 12.25
C ALA A 665 -11.28 -24.20 13.07
N LEU A 666 -11.22 -25.02 14.12
CA LEU A 666 -9.98 -25.27 14.87
C LEU A 666 -9.05 -26.20 14.10
N VAL A 667 -7.91 -25.66 13.66
CA VAL A 667 -6.88 -26.41 12.94
C VAL A 667 -5.94 -27.08 13.92
N GLN A 668 -5.44 -26.34 14.91
CA GLN A 668 -4.51 -26.85 15.90
C GLN A 668 -4.59 -26.07 17.21
N GLN A 669 -4.48 -26.79 18.33
CA GLN A 669 -4.30 -26.23 19.67
C GLN A 669 -2.92 -26.64 20.20
N VAL A 670 -2.14 -25.69 20.70
CA VAL A 670 -0.77 -25.92 21.17
C VAL A 670 -0.51 -25.22 22.49
N THR A 671 -0.12 -25.97 23.51
CA THR A 671 0.43 -25.38 24.75
C THR A 671 1.86 -24.91 24.49
N MET A 672 2.12 -23.64 24.78
CA MET A 672 3.39 -22.97 24.46
C MET A 672 4.35 -23.04 25.67
N SER A 673 5.11 -24.13 25.81
CA SER A 673 6.03 -24.29 26.94
C SER A 673 7.05 -23.16 27.01
N ASN A 674 7.21 -22.56 28.19
CA ASN A 674 8.02 -21.36 28.41
C ASN A 674 7.67 -20.19 27.47
N GLY A 675 6.40 -20.09 27.07
CA GLY A 675 5.92 -19.07 26.14
C GLY A 675 6.34 -19.32 24.69
N LYS A 676 6.78 -20.52 24.33
CA LYS A 676 7.26 -20.86 22.98
C LYS A 676 6.59 -22.12 22.45
N ALA A 677 6.34 -22.14 21.15
CA ALA A 677 5.88 -23.32 20.42
C ALA A 677 6.59 -23.42 19.06
N THR A 678 6.61 -24.64 18.52
CA THR A 678 6.93 -24.88 17.11
C THR A 678 5.72 -25.55 16.50
N VAL A 679 5.23 -25.00 15.40
CA VAL A 679 4.12 -25.55 14.64
C VAL A 679 4.59 -25.94 13.25
N SER A 680 4.00 -26.99 12.69
CA SER A 680 4.29 -27.45 11.34
C SER A 680 2.97 -27.61 10.59
N LEU A 681 2.66 -26.62 9.75
CA LEU A 681 1.40 -26.56 9.01
C LEU A 681 1.69 -26.26 7.53
N SER A 682 0.82 -26.76 6.65
CA SER A 682 0.80 -26.37 5.24
C SER A 682 0.06 -25.04 5.07
N ARG A 683 0.26 -24.35 3.95
CA ARG A 683 -0.46 -23.10 3.67
C ARG A 683 -1.93 -23.41 3.35
N LEU A 684 -2.84 -22.50 3.66
CA LEU A 684 -4.22 -22.63 3.20
C LEU A 684 -4.31 -22.39 1.68
N GLY A 685 -5.19 -23.11 1.00
CA GLY A 685 -5.45 -22.89 -0.41
C GLY A 685 -6.10 -21.52 -0.70
N GLY A 686 -5.91 -21.01 -1.91
CA GLY A 686 -6.58 -19.78 -2.37
C GLY A 686 -6.07 -18.48 -1.74
N GLY A 687 -4.82 -18.45 -1.24
CA GLY A 687 -4.21 -17.24 -0.68
C GLY A 687 -4.75 -16.84 0.70
N LYS A 688 -5.46 -17.73 1.39
CA LYS A 688 -5.96 -17.48 2.75
C LYS A 688 -4.83 -17.57 3.78
N GLN A 689 -5.00 -16.87 4.89
CA GLN A 689 -4.13 -16.92 6.06
C GLN A 689 -4.89 -17.51 7.25
N TYR A 690 -4.16 -18.11 8.20
CA TYR A 690 -4.73 -18.56 9.45
C TYR A 690 -5.08 -17.37 10.36
N THR A 691 -5.96 -17.58 11.32
CA THR A 691 -6.10 -16.70 12.48
C THR A 691 -5.41 -17.33 13.69
N CYS A 692 -4.64 -16.54 14.43
CA CYS A 692 -4.01 -16.98 15.68
C CYS A 692 -4.68 -16.31 16.88
N VAL A 693 -5.02 -17.13 17.88
CA VAL A 693 -5.52 -16.68 19.17
C VAL A 693 -4.61 -17.24 20.26
N VAL A 694 -4.00 -16.38 21.07
CA VAL A 694 -3.23 -16.83 22.24
C VAL A 694 -3.99 -16.46 23.49
N PHE A 695 -4.33 -17.47 24.27
CA PHE A 695 -4.96 -17.31 25.56
C PHE A 695 -3.99 -17.60 26.69
N GLN A 696 -3.98 -16.75 27.71
CA GLN A 696 -3.29 -17.02 28.95
C GLN A 696 -3.99 -16.30 30.09
N ALA A 697 -4.22 -17.01 31.20
CA ALA A 697 -4.80 -16.39 32.38
C ALA A 697 -3.90 -15.22 32.84
N GLY A 698 -4.47 -14.02 32.96
CA GLY A 698 -3.74 -12.83 33.45
C GLY A 698 -3.37 -11.86 32.35
N MET A 699 -3.64 -12.28 31.11
CA MET A 699 -3.46 -11.49 29.91
C MET A 699 -4.80 -11.38 29.20
N MET A 700 -4.97 -10.29 28.47
CA MET A 700 -5.95 -10.21 27.39
C MET A 700 -5.53 -11.15 26.25
N ALA A 701 -6.49 -11.80 25.61
CA ALA A 701 -6.20 -12.71 24.52
C ALA A 701 -5.54 -11.96 23.35
N SER A 702 -4.41 -12.48 22.86
CA SER A 702 -3.82 -11.97 21.63
C SER A 702 -4.60 -12.51 20.44
N TYR A 703 -4.98 -11.64 19.50
CA TYR A 703 -5.73 -12.01 18.31
C TYR A 703 -5.07 -11.41 17.06
N THR A 704 -4.67 -12.27 16.13
CA THR A 704 -4.12 -11.85 14.84
C THR A 704 -4.88 -12.53 13.73
N ARG A 705 -5.69 -11.74 13.00
CA ARG A 705 -6.51 -12.22 11.88
C ARG A 705 -5.67 -12.80 10.74
N PHE A 706 -4.52 -12.18 10.46
CA PHE A 706 -3.62 -12.51 9.38
C PHE A 706 -2.35 -13.15 9.95
N CYS A 707 -2.47 -14.39 10.41
CA CYS A 707 -1.37 -15.10 11.03
C CYS A 707 -0.61 -15.89 9.96
N ASP A 708 0.61 -15.44 9.65
CA ASP A 708 1.49 -16.01 8.62
C ASP A 708 2.17 -17.32 9.02
N ILE A 709 1.51 -18.14 9.84
CA ILE A 709 1.96 -19.50 10.10
C ILE A 709 2.00 -20.27 8.78
N ALA A 710 3.05 -21.07 8.60
CA ALA A 710 3.41 -21.76 7.35
C ALA A 710 4.01 -20.87 6.24
N ILE A 711 4.13 -19.56 6.47
CA ILE A 711 4.83 -18.62 5.60
C ILE A 711 6.10 -18.16 6.30
N GLU A 712 5.95 -17.62 7.51
CA GLU A 712 7.05 -17.11 8.31
C GLU A 712 7.76 -18.20 9.11
N SER A 713 9.07 -18.04 9.29
CA SER A 713 9.88 -18.95 10.11
C SER A 713 9.74 -18.68 11.61
N SER A 714 9.37 -17.45 11.98
CA SER A 714 9.19 -16.99 13.36
C SER A 714 8.09 -15.94 13.46
N ILE A 715 7.23 -16.06 14.46
CA ILE A 715 6.14 -15.12 14.75
C ILE A 715 6.13 -14.79 16.24
N ASN A 716 5.91 -13.51 16.54
CA ASN A 716 5.78 -12.98 17.88
C ASN A 716 4.33 -12.56 18.12
N LEU A 717 3.70 -13.13 19.14
CA LEU A 717 2.32 -12.82 19.52
C LEU A 717 2.37 -12.11 20.88
N ALA A 718 2.14 -10.80 20.84
CA ALA A 718 2.16 -9.95 22.01
C ALA A 718 0.85 -10.07 22.80
N LEU A 719 0.97 -10.31 24.10
CA LEU A 719 -0.09 -10.43 25.09
C LEU A 719 -0.06 -9.18 25.98
N SER A 720 -1.20 -8.51 26.13
CA SER A 720 -1.32 -7.41 27.08
C SER A 720 -1.70 -7.97 28.45
N PRO A 721 -1.04 -7.56 29.55
CA PRO A 721 -1.61 -7.69 30.87
C PRO A 721 -3.04 -7.14 30.94
N LEU A 722 -3.86 -7.70 31.83
CA LEU A 722 -5.20 -7.20 32.08
C LEU A 722 -5.15 -5.73 32.52
N LEU A 723 -5.91 -4.90 31.82
CA LEU A 723 -6.05 -3.48 32.10
C LEU A 723 -7.15 -3.23 33.11
N LYS A 724 -7.03 -2.14 33.88
CA LYS A 724 -8.13 -1.71 34.72
C LYS A 724 -9.23 -1.11 33.84
N PRO A 725 -10.48 -1.14 34.31
CA PRO A 725 -11.57 -0.44 33.64
C PRO A 725 -11.24 1.06 33.44
N GLY A 726 -11.40 1.55 32.20
CA GLY A 726 -11.04 2.92 31.80
C GLY A 726 -9.65 3.06 31.16
N GLU A 727 -8.75 2.10 31.37
CA GLU A 727 -7.43 2.09 30.73
C GLU A 727 -7.52 1.45 29.32
N CYS A 728 -6.66 1.88 28.40
CA CYS A 728 -6.49 1.22 27.11
C CYS A 728 -5.00 1.07 26.76
N ARG A 729 -4.69 0.05 25.97
CA ARG A 729 -3.32 -0.23 25.53
C ARG A 729 -3.31 -0.49 24.03
N PHE A 730 -2.36 0.15 23.38
CA PHE A 730 -2.08 0.00 21.96
C PHE A 730 -0.79 -0.76 21.82
N VAL A 731 -0.83 -1.85 21.04
CA VAL A 731 0.32 -2.72 20.81
C VAL A 731 0.54 -2.80 19.32
N LEU A 732 1.69 -2.33 18.86
CA LEU A 732 2.12 -2.42 17.47
C LEU A 732 3.13 -3.56 17.34
N THR A 733 2.87 -4.48 16.42
CA THR A 733 3.77 -5.56 16.04
C THR A 733 3.92 -5.57 14.53
N TRP A 734 5.11 -5.86 14.03
CA TRP A 734 5.41 -5.91 12.60
C TRP A 734 6.17 -7.18 12.22
N GLY A 735 6.61 -7.30 10.98
CA GLY A 735 7.42 -8.42 10.52
C GLY A 735 8.91 -8.28 10.87
N ALA A 736 9.76 -9.11 10.25
CA ALA A 736 11.21 -8.94 10.34
C ALA A 736 11.71 -7.66 9.63
N GLN A 737 10.93 -7.19 8.64
CA GLN A 737 11.17 -5.97 7.89
C GLN A 737 9.90 -5.11 7.89
N PRO A 738 10.00 -3.81 8.20
CA PRO A 738 11.24 -3.11 8.56
C PRO A 738 11.76 -3.53 9.94
N LYS A 739 13.01 -3.16 10.24
CA LYS A 739 13.65 -3.50 11.52
C LYS A 739 13.02 -2.70 12.68
N ASP A 740 12.52 -1.53 12.40
CA ASP A 740 12.03 -0.57 13.39
C ASP A 740 10.75 0.05 12.86
N GLU A 741 9.73 0.12 13.70
CA GLU A 741 8.47 0.83 13.47
C GLU A 741 8.18 1.62 14.73
N ASP A 742 7.72 2.86 14.58
CA ASP A 742 7.46 3.79 15.67
C ASP A 742 5.96 4.13 15.79
N PHE A 743 5.48 4.24 17.02
CA PHE A 743 4.11 4.60 17.36
C PHE A 743 4.09 6.03 17.88
N TYR A 744 3.33 6.87 17.19
CA TYR A 744 3.10 8.26 17.57
C TYR A 744 1.66 8.42 18.06
N MET A 745 1.50 8.84 19.31
CA MET A 745 0.19 9.14 19.87
C MET A 745 0.07 10.62 20.23
N LEU A 746 -0.93 11.28 19.67
CA LEU A 746 -1.37 12.60 20.13
C LEU A 746 -2.56 12.40 21.08
N ALA A 747 -2.34 12.66 22.37
CA ALA A 747 -3.35 12.57 23.40
C ALA A 747 -3.83 13.98 23.83
N PRO A 748 -5.14 14.19 24.05
CA PRO A 748 -5.62 15.46 24.56
C PRO A 748 -5.01 15.77 25.93
N HIS A 749 -4.67 17.04 26.16
CA HIS A 749 -4.17 17.48 27.45
C HIS A 749 -5.34 17.59 28.45
N GLN A 750 -5.11 17.25 29.73
CA GLN A 750 -6.14 17.33 30.78
C GLN A 750 -6.69 18.76 30.95
N ASP A 751 -5.80 19.75 30.89
CA ASP A 751 -6.16 21.17 30.70
C ASP A 751 -6.45 21.45 29.23
N ALA A 752 -7.71 21.72 28.91
CA ALA A 752 -8.19 21.99 27.55
C ALA A 752 -7.56 23.24 26.90
N ASN A 753 -6.87 24.09 27.66
CA ASN A 753 -6.18 25.28 27.14
C ASN A 753 -4.73 25.02 26.74
N ARG A 754 -4.21 23.81 26.91
CA ARG A 754 -2.86 23.42 26.52
C ARG A 754 -2.87 22.56 25.27
N GLU A 755 -1.74 22.57 24.57
CA GLU A 755 -1.56 21.74 23.37
C GLU A 755 -1.65 20.24 23.70
N PRO A 756 -2.16 19.41 22.79
CA PRO A 756 -2.13 17.97 22.91
C PRO A 756 -0.72 17.44 23.20
N CYS A 757 -0.68 16.36 23.94
CA CYS A 757 0.54 15.71 24.35
C CYS A 757 0.95 14.67 23.30
N GLU A 758 2.15 14.80 22.75
CA GLU A 758 2.70 13.81 21.83
C GLU A 758 3.56 12.80 22.60
N VAL A 759 3.20 11.51 22.50
CA VAL A 759 3.98 10.39 23.05
C VAL A 759 4.56 9.57 21.92
N ASN A 760 5.88 9.37 21.96
CA ASN A 760 6.68 8.63 20.98
C ASN A 760 8.05 8.25 21.62
N PHE A 761 8.97 7.63 20.85
CA PHE A 761 10.28 7.21 21.36
C PHE A 761 11.13 8.34 21.98
N ARG A 762 10.93 9.60 21.55
CA ARG A 762 11.62 10.80 22.09
C ARG A 762 10.95 11.34 23.34
N ASN A 763 9.62 11.27 23.40
CA ASN A 763 8.82 11.70 24.53
C ASN A 763 7.96 10.54 25.04
N LYS A 764 8.55 9.72 25.92
CA LYS A 764 7.95 8.43 26.32
C LYS A 764 6.79 8.55 27.29
N GLU A 765 6.51 9.73 27.82
CA GLU A 765 5.45 9.93 28.79
C GLU A 765 4.87 11.33 28.64
N CYS A 766 3.57 11.42 28.74
CA CYS A 766 2.91 12.71 28.80
C CYS A 766 3.15 13.38 30.16
N PHE A 767 3.20 14.72 30.20
CA PHE A 767 3.35 15.45 31.47
C PHE A 767 2.25 15.14 32.50
N SER A 768 1.04 14.80 32.05
CA SER A 768 -0.06 14.37 32.93
C SER A 768 0.13 12.99 33.54
N GLY A 769 1.08 12.19 33.04
CA GLY A 769 1.27 10.78 33.39
C GLY A 769 0.19 9.84 32.85
N THR A 770 -0.78 10.35 32.06
CA THR A 770 -1.92 9.54 31.58
C THR A 770 -1.63 8.74 30.33
N VAL A 771 -0.58 9.08 29.58
CA VAL A 771 -0.19 8.36 28.36
C VAL A 771 1.31 8.08 28.43
N LYS A 772 1.69 6.83 28.20
CA LYS A 772 3.07 6.38 28.35
C LYS A 772 3.43 5.32 27.32
N LEU A 773 4.58 5.49 26.68
CA LEU A 773 5.28 4.46 25.91
C LEU A 773 5.94 3.49 26.88
N ASP A 774 5.34 2.31 27.03
CA ASP A 774 5.81 1.24 27.90
C ASP A 774 7.02 0.52 27.31
N ARG A 775 6.96 0.25 26.01
CA ARG A 775 7.99 -0.47 25.27
C ARG A 775 8.23 0.18 23.92
N ASP A 776 9.50 0.29 23.61
CA ASP A 776 10.10 0.81 22.38
C ASP A 776 11.05 -0.29 21.88
N GLU A 777 10.69 -0.97 20.80
CA GLU A 777 11.42 -2.11 20.25
C GLU A 777 11.98 -1.76 18.87
N THR A 778 13.29 -1.95 18.68
CA THR A 778 14.02 -1.45 17.49
C THR A 778 14.70 -2.58 16.70
N GLN A 779 14.41 -3.84 17.03
CA GLN A 779 15.09 -5.02 16.47
C GLN A 779 14.19 -5.96 15.64
N GLY A 780 13.02 -5.48 15.23
CA GLY A 780 12.07 -6.21 14.40
C GLY A 780 11.03 -6.95 15.22
N PHE A 781 9.90 -7.27 14.59
CA PHE A 781 8.77 -8.00 15.17
C PHE A 781 8.00 -7.29 16.30
N GLY A 782 8.42 -6.09 16.72
CA GLY A 782 7.89 -5.40 17.89
C GLY A 782 7.99 -6.23 19.18
N PRO A 783 7.18 -5.93 20.21
CA PRO A 783 6.12 -4.94 20.22
C PRO A 783 6.61 -3.55 20.62
N GLU A 784 6.01 -2.53 20.02
CA GLU A 784 5.95 -1.20 20.60
C GLU A 784 4.60 -1.03 21.30
N THR A 785 4.58 -0.38 22.46
CA THR A 785 3.39 -0.39 23.31
C THR A 785 3.20 0.93 24.02
N ILE A 786 2.00 1.52 23.86
CA ILE A 786 1.54 2.70 24.61
C ILE A 786 0.33 2.34 25.46
N THR A 787 0.37 2.70 26.74
CA THR A 787 -0.79 2.64 27.66
C THR A 787 -1.36 4.04 27.90
N VAL A 788 -2.68 4.12 27.93
CA VAL A 788 -3.46 5.28 28.39
C VAL A 788 -4.19 4.88 29.67
N THR A 789 -4.06 5.68 30.72
CA THR A 789 -4.65 5.47 32.06
C THR A 789 -5.58 6.57 32.49
#